data_AF-A0A2S5CJK7-F1
#
_entry.id   AF-A0A2S5CJK7-F1
#
_cell.length_a   1.000
_cell.length_b   1.000
_cell.length_c   1.000
_cell.angle_alpha   90.00
_cell.angle_beta   90.00
_cell.angle_gamma   90.00
#
_symmetry.space_group_name_H-M   'P 1'
#
loop_
_entity.id
_entity.type
_entity.pdbx_description
1 polymer ?
#
loop_
_entity_poly.entity_id
_entity_poly.type
_entity_poly.pdbx_seq_one_letter_code
_entity_poly.pdbx_strand_id
1 'polypeptide(L)'
;MPNRLLLSRIPLLTVAFLGLAALPQQQALAAQLQTPEIVFTGSDAAPLAAKAGQLGTAVAIYEYVHNNFEFSTYHGSRSGSVNTFNAQRGSDVDIATALIAMMRARNIPARYAVATVRMPAAQFTNWLGIANLDVAVQVLKDQGIQKVALAADRSTVDFEHVWSEVLVPFEQYRGLTLPSTVDCSLASYAARCDWVPLDGSFKQKTYNGLNIDPYSALSFDYTGYYNAIKNSATDTLLRKDKNPLTILEEQIGTWLRANKPGNTLEDVADAGQIIEIHDGLLPASLPFKVVGGIGSVRHYDSVASHDTAAVGTEAKDWGKRLSITVGIVAPLTGGGTFTATLGAGNPLLAELNTKRLTLATEFPPPGNIPNVVTRLGGVEIARPLGGSGTIVGYNPKVGDAYTIYVSMDGTPDPTGGTDDNTVSATYYGILGGYYLIATGGESSNWQQVHNAANQLLTANDTYKIVFNPNESGCDKASGLNCTPFVDATKNGWDSSDPTLLDNKPALDALTGGLLYVAATQYYTKVREQFQRADLLMKAKTPIVGFLGIVSSTHEAEYIDGTAFSILPGGLLIDMKGITIAGSYRTNDTPLTYSNRQFEFLGHITSSLEHETWQELTGYDAVSTVRGIQMALSNGATLLNPKKNATADTLPGLYGALGFSIGNPATAFTYSPFTIGTTAPATWKHATNGSTFDLFQATIGQNTSDLRKSYGQYSYTPNSGLYGWSKCVSDQISSINASPEGSYTGTTCDGTAISGSKADLLNGINNDWKNTIIPQMIGQKYFDYFDTKHTPDPFDKSLYVYRTAPPANDAQETTNIANIRSNLYDRDLSKSWAEYLIPSKLTIGTTYRFTVDIHKEYSTADNRLTSMAFEINNLTK
;
A
#
# COMPACT_ATOMS: atom_id res chain seq x y z
N MET A 1 25.63 -17.70 -34.65
CA MET A 1 25.25 -17.46 -36.06
C MET A 1 23.89 -18.09 -36.31
N PRO A 2 23.01 -17.44 -37.08
CA PRO A 2 21.56 -17.57 -36.97
C PRO A 2 20.92 -18.25 -38.19
N ASN A 3 19.61 -18.54 -38.11
CA ASN A 3 18.76 -18.59 -39.29
C ASN A 3 17.49 -17.76 -39.08
N ARG A 4 17.38 -16.72 -39.91
CA ARG A 4 16.24 -15.81 -40.10
C ARG A 4 15.21 -16.46 -41.04
N LEU A 5 13.96 -15.98 -40.99
CA LEU A 5 13.06 -15.69 -42.14
C LEU A 5 11.79 -15.03 -41.55
N LEU A 6 11.62 -13.71 -41.73
CA LEU A 6 10.79 -13.01 -42.74
C LEU A 6 9.33 -12.82 -42.28
N LEU A 7 8.94 -11.55 -42.05
CA LEU A 7 7.57 -11.05 -42.28
C LEU A 7 7.60 -9.53 -42.57
N SER A 8 6.62 -9.12 -43.36
CA SER A 8 6.55 -8.03 -44.35
C SER A 8 6.45 -6.59 -43.82
N ARG A 9 6.95 -5.65 -44.64
CA ARG A 9 6.74 -4.19 -44.61
C ARG A 9 5.35 -3.83 -45.19
N ILE A 10 4.66 -2.75 -44.75
CA ILE A 10 4.58 -1.37 -45.35
C ILE A 10 3.39 -0.65 -44.63
N PRO A 11 3.27 0.71 -44.52
CA PRO A 11 4.25 1.82 -44.60
C PRO A 11 4.33 2.67 -43.32
N LEU A 12 5.51 3.23 -43.05
CA LEU A 12 5.70 4.39 -42.17
C LEU A 12 5.19 5.66 -42.90
N LEU A 13 4.36 6.46 -42.23
CA LEU A 13 4.18 7.87 -42.58
C LEU A 13 5.50 8.60 -42.26
N THR A 14 6.07 9.23 -43.26
CA THR A 14 7.27 10.06 -43.21
C THR A 14 7.00 11.30 -42.33
N VAL A 15 7.46 11.28 -41.08
CA VAL A 15 7.72 12.52 -40.34
C VAL A 15 9.07 13.04 -40.85
N ALA A 16 9.02 14.23 -41.44
CA ALA A 16 10.20 14.92 -41.96
C ALA A 16 11.24 15.07 -40.84
N PHE A 17 12.40 14.43 -41.02
CA PHE A 17 13.63 14.77 -40.33
C PHE A 17 14.03 16.19 -40.75
N LEU A 18 13.53 17.19 -40.02
CA LEU A 18 14.21 18.48 -39.94
C LEU A 18 15.48 18.23 -39.14
N GLY A 19 16.62 18.38 -39.80
CA GLY A 19 17.94 18.13 -39.22
C GLY A 19 18.09 18.87 -37.90
N LEU A 20 18.55 18.13 -36.88
CA LEU A 20 19.20 18.72 -35.71
C LEU A 20 20.43 19.48 -36.23
N ALA A 21 20.25 20.76 -36.54
CA ALA A 21 21.35 21.69 -36.50
C ALA A 21 21.85 21.69 -35.06
N ALA A 22 23.10 21.29 -34.85
CA ALA A 22 23.79 21.51 -33.60
C ALA A 22 23.66 23.00 -33.28
N LEU A 23 22.88 23.32 -32.24
CA LEU A 23 22.83 24.68 -31.72
C LEU A 23 24.27 25.09 -31.40
N PRO A 24 24.75 26.26 -31.87
CA PRO A 24 26.06 26.73 -31.47
C PRO A 24 26.08 26.82 -29.95
N GLN A 25 27.21 26.42 -29.32
CA GLN A 25 27.46 26.46 -27.88
C GLN A 25 26.99 27.78 -27.20
N GLN A 26 26.92 28.88 -27.97
CA GLN A 26 26.39 30.19 -27.62
C GLN A 26 24.90 30.21 -27.21
N GLN A 27 24.03 29.38 -27.79
CA GLN A 27 22.60 29.28 -27.40
C GLN A 27 22.36 28.29 -26.25
N ALA A 28 23.29 27.37 -26.01
CA ALA A 28 23.14 26.29 -25.02
C ALA A 28 23.31 26.76 -23.56
N LEU A 29 24.17 27.74 -23.27
CA LEU A 29 24.26 28.33 -21.91
C LEU A 29 23.07 29.25 -21.57
N ALA A 30 22.42 29.83 -22.58
CA ALA A 30 21.33 30.79 -22.42
C ALA A 30 19.93 30.14 -22.27
N ALA A 31 19.76 28.90 -22.74
CA ALA A 31 18.49 28.17 -22.66
C ALA A 31 18.51 27.18 -21.49
N GLN A 32 18.27 27.67 -20.28
CA GLN A 32 18.08 26.80 -19.12
C GLN A 32 16.68 26.17 -19.17
N LEU A 33 16.59 24.95 -19.68
CA LEU A 33 15.31 24.28 -19.86
C LEU A 33 14.75 23.77 -18.51
N GLN A 34 13.42 23.81 -18.41
CA GLN A 34 12.71 23.07 -17.38
C GLN A 34 12.73 21.58 -17.69
N THR A 35 12.80 20.80 -16.63
CA THR A 35 12.63 19.34 -16.65
C THR A 35 11.52 18.96 -15.67
N PRO A 36 11.00 17.72 -15.71
CA PRO A 36 9.94 17.31 -14.79
C PRO A 36 10.25 17.57 -13.31
N GLU A 37 11.53 17.46 -12.91
CA GLU A 37 12.00 17.75 -11.56
C GLU A 37 12.41 19.21 -11.35
N ILE A 38 12.98 19.90 -12.36
CA ILE A 38 13.40 21.31 -12.27
C ILE A 38 12.32 22.23 -12.88
N VAL A 39 11.36 22.64 -12.04
CA VAL A 39 10.32 23.62 -12.39
C VAL A 39 10.59 24.94 -11.66
N PHE A 40 10.61 26.06 -12.39
CA PHE A 40 10.94 27.39 -11.84
C PHE A 40 10.11 28.55 -12.43
N THR A 41 9.07 28.23 -13.21
CA THR A 41 8.09 29.15 -13.78
C THR A 41 6.69 28.53 -13.70
N GLY A 42 5.64 29.31 -13.96
CA GLY A 42 4.25 28.86 -13.82
C GLY A 42 3.68 29.09 -12.41
N SER A 43 2.41 28.75 -12.22
CA SER A 43 1.69 28.98 -10.95
C SER A 43 2.34 28.26 -9.78
N ASP A 44 2.73 27.00 -9.98
CA ASP A 44 3.18 26.12 -8.90
C ASP A 44 4.57 26.52 -8.38
N ALA A 45 5.41 27.08 -9.26
CA ALA A 45 6.74 27.58 -8.90
C ALA A 45 6.76 29.09 -8.54
N ALA A 46 5.61 29.77 -8.55
CA ALA A 46 5.55 31.20 -8.24
C ALA A 46 6.13 31.55 -6.85
N PRO A 47 5.85 30.79 -5.76
CA PRO A 47 6.46 31.05 -4.45
C PRO A 47 7.99 30.95 -4.48
N LEU A 48 8.52 29.93 -5.17
CA LEU A 48 9.95 29.70 -5.34
C LEU A 48 10.62 30.86 -6.10
N ALA A 49 10.05 31.24 -7.24
CA ALA A 49 10.57 32.32 -8.09
C ALA A 49 10.51 33.68 -7.37
N ALA A 50 9.42 33.96 -6.65
CA ALA A 50 9.26 35.17 -5.85
C ALA A 50 10.30 35.23 -4.73
N LYS A 51 10.54 34.12 -4.02
CA LYS A 51 11.56 34.06 -2.96
C LYS A 51 12.97 34.25 -3.51
N ALA A 52 13.29 33.60 -4.64
CA ALA A 52 14.57 33.81 -5.32
C ALA A 52 14.74 35.28 -5.77
N GLY A 53 13.66 35.91 -6.26
CA GLY A 53 13.63 37.34 -6.57
C GLY A 53 13.87 38.24 -5.37
N GLN A 54 13.26 37.92 -4.23
CA GLN A 54 13.44 38.65 -2.96
C GLN A 54 14.89 38.58 -2.45
N LEU A 55 15.52 37.40 -2.51
CA LEU A 55 16.89 37.19 -2.03
C LEU A 55 17.93 37.84 -2.96
N GLY A 56 17.64 37.92 -4.25
CA GLY A 56 18.34 38.77 -5.23
C GLY A 56 19.71 38.27 -5.69
N THR A 57 20.49 37.61 -4.83
CA THR A 57 21.88 37.19 -5.08
C THR A 57 22.07 35.67 -4.90
N ALA A 58 23.09 35.10 -5.55
CA ALA A 58 23.43 33.67 -5.42
C ALA A 58 23.73 33.29 -3.96
N VAL A 59 24.43 34.15 -3.22
CA VAL A 59 24.75 33.95 -1.79
C VAL A 59 23.48 33.85 -0.96
N ALA A 60 22.60 34.85 -1.06
CA ALA A 60 21.39 34.89 -0.24
C ALA A 60 20.45 33.70 -0.55
N ILE A 61 20.42 33.24 -1.80
CA ILE A 61 19.70 32.02 -2.19
C ILE A 61 20.32 30.78 -1.53
N TYR A 62 21.65 30.64 -1.60
CA TYR A 62 22.36 29.52 -0.99
C TYR A 62 22.17 29.46 0.54
N GLU A 63 22.41 30.58 1.23
CA GLU A 63 22.25 30.68 2.68
C GLU A 63 20.81 30.38 3.10
N TYR A 64 19.82 30.88 2.35
CA TYR A 64 18.42 30.56 2.60
C TYR A 64 18.14 29.05 2.51
N VAL A 65 18.60 28.39 1.44
CA VAL A 65 18.40 26.95 1.28
C VAL A 65 19.12 26.17 2.39
N HIS A 66 20.39 26.47 2.66
CA HIS A 66 21.17 25.80 3.71
C HIS A 66 20.51 25.94 5.10
N ASN A 67 20.08 27.15 5.46
CA ASN A 67 19.58 27.45 6.80
C ASN A 67 18.16 26.95 7.05
N ASN A 68 17.35 26.80 6.00
CA ASN A 68 15.92 26.49 6.17
C ASN A 68 15.55 25.08 5.73
N PHE A 69 16.37 24.40 4.91
CA PHE A 69 15.96 23.14 4.30
C PHE A 69 16.53 21.95 5.08
N GLU A 70 15.66 21.02 5.49
CA GLU A 70 16.04 19.80 6.19
C GLU A 70 16.46 18.69 5.22
N PHE A 71 17.46 17.88 5.60
CA PHE A 71 17.87 16.72 4.81
C PHE A 71 17.05 15.48 5.17
N SER A 72 16.52 14.80 4.16
CA SER A 72 15.87 13.50 4.28
C SER A 72 16.69 12.44 3.55
N THR A 73 16.98 11.34 4.22
CA THR A 73 17.79 10.26 3.65
C THR A 73 16.93 9.37 2.75
N TYR A 74 17.01 9.58 1.43
CA TYR A 74 16.51 8.67 0.40
C TYR A 74 17.26 8.90 -0.92
N HIS A 75 17.32 7.88 -1.76
CA HIS A 75 18.03 7.95 -3.05
C HIS A 75 17.18 8.57 -4.16
N GLY A 76 17.79 9.48 -4.94
CA GLY A 76 17.26 9.99 -6.20
C GLY A 76 16.26 11.14 -6.05
N SER A 77 15.66 11.52 -7.18
CA SER A 77 14.69 12.61 -7.29
C SER A 77 13.28 12.07 -7.05
N ARG A 78 12.68 12.47 -5.94
CA ARG A 78 11.31 12.08 -5.59
C ARG A 78 10.39 13.25 -5.36
N SER A 79 10.90 14.41 -4.95
CA SER A 79 10.15 15.58 -4.54
C SER A 79 10.08 16.65 -5.64
N GLY A 80 11.16 16.84 -6.40
CA GLY A 80 11.28 17.92 -7.39
C GLY A 80 11.43 19.31 -6.74
N SER A 81 11.68 20.35 -7.55
CA SER A 81 12.01 21.70 -7.06
C SER A 81 10.89 22.35 -6.25
N VAL A 82 9.66 22.28 -6.76
CA VAL A 82 8.49 22.97 -6.17
C VAL A 82 8.15 22.39 -4.81
N ASN A 83 8.01 21.06 -4.73
CA ASN A 83 7.65 20.42 -3.47
C ASN A 83 8.78 20.54 -2.43
N THR A 84 10.04 20.39 -2.84
CA THR A 84 11.19 20.55 -1.94
C THR A 84 11.29 21.97 -1.38
N PHE A 85 11.04 22.99 -2.21
CA PHE A 85 11.00 24.38 -1.75
C PHE A 85 9.88 24.61 -0.73
N ASN A 86 8.69 24.11 -1.03
CA ASN A 86 7.51 24.27 -0.19
C ASN A 86 7.62 23.50 1.14
N ALA A 87 8.16 22.28 1.10
CA ALA A 87 8.40 21.46 2.27
C ALA A 87 9.61 21.93 3.09
N GLN A 88 10.49 22.73 2.47
CA GLN A 88 11.84 23.03 2.95
C GLN A 88 12.57 21.75 3.38
N ARG A 89 12.48 20.70 2.55
CA ARG A 89 13.04 19.37 2.86
C ARG A 89 13.20 18.50 1.62
N GLY A 90 14.26 17.71 1.54
CA GLY A 90 14.46 16.72 0.48
C GLY A 90 15.74 15.89 0.64
N SER A 91 16.00 14.99 -0.31
CA SER A 91 17.31 14.35 -0.50
C SER A 91 18.35 15.36 -0.97
N ASP A 92 19.59 14.91 -1.10
CA ASP A 92 20.67 15.65 -1.73
C ASP A 92 20.31 16.05 -3.19
N VAL A 93 19.76 15.11 -3.96
CA VAL A 93 19.24 15.37 -5.32
C VAL A 93 18.11 16.39 -5.31
N ASP A 94 17.11 16.23 -4.45
CA ASP A 94 15.94 17.10 -4.42
C ASP A 94 16.27 18.51 -3.91
N ILE A 95 17.14 18.65 -2.91
CA ILE A 95 17.63 19.96 -2.44
C ILE A 95 18.47 20.65 -3.50
N ALA A 96 19.36 19.91 -4.19
CA ALA A 96 20.09 20.44 -5.35
C ALA A 96 19.12 20.88 -6.46
N THR A 97 18.05 20.11 -6.70
CA THR A 97 16.98 20.44 -7.67
C THR A 97 16.32 21.79 -7.34
N ALA A 98 15.96 22.00 -6.08
CA ALA A 98 15.35 23.25 -5.62
C ALA A 98 16.32 24.44 -5.72
N LEU A 99 17.56 24.26 -5.30
CA LEU A 99 18.59 25.30 -5.37
C LEU A 99 18.89 25.69 -6.83
N ILE A 100 19.03 24.70 -7.72
CA ILE A 100 19.16 24.92 -9.17
C ILE A 100 17.94 25.70 -9.68
N ALA A 101 16.71 25.27 -9.38
CA ALA A 101 15.50 25.98 -9.81
C ALA A 101 15.46 27.45 -9.35
N MET A 102 15.84 27.73 -8.11
CA MET A 102 15.91 29.12 -7.58
C MET A 102 16.95 29.96 -8.30
N MET A 103 18.12 29.40 -8.60
CA MET A 103 19.18 30.07 -9.36
C MET A 103 18.74 30.34 -10.81
N ARG A 104 18.14 29.34 -11.47
CA ARG A 104 17.61 29.43 -12.84
C ARG A 104 16.48 30.45 -12.96
N ALA A 105 15.63 30.60 -11.93
CA ALA A 105 14.62 31.66 -11.86
C ALA A 105 15.22 33.09 -11.86
N ARG A 106 16.50 33.22 -11.52
CA ARG A 106 17.28 34.47 -11.57
C ARG A 106 18.24 34.55 -12.75
N ASN A 107 18.09 33.66 -13.74
CA ASN A 107 18.98 33.56 -14.90
C ASN A 107 20.45 33.27 -14.53
N ILE A 108 20.68 32.56 -13.41
CA ILE A 108 22.01 32.13 -12.98
C ILE A 108 22.21 30.68 -13.46
N PRO A 109 23.24 30.40 -14.29
CA PRO A 109 23.47 29.04 -14.75
C PRO A 109 23.79 28.10 -13.59
N ALA A 110 23.10 26.96 -13.53
CA ALA A 110 23.19 26.02 -12.43
C ALA A 110 22.95 24.58 -12.91
N ARG A 111 23.71 23.61 -12.37
CA ARG A 111 23.70 22.19 -12.76
C ARG A 111 23.97 21.27 -11.56
N TYR A 112 23.70 19.99 -11.69
CA TYR A 112 24.06 18.99 -10.68
C TYR A 112 25.54 18.64 -10.78
N ALA A 113 26.13 18.32 -9.63
CA ALA A 113 27.42 17.67 -9.49
C ALA A 113 27.29 16.49 -8.53
N VAL A 114 27.92 15.36 -8.87
CA VAL A 114 27.92 14.12 -8.06
C VAL A 114 29.32 13.52 -7.99
N ALA A 115 29.68 13.03 -6.81
CA ALA A 115 30.87 12.22 -6.60
C ALA A 115 30.76 11.36 -5.34
N THR A 116 31.75 10.50 -5.11
CA THR A 116 31.94 9.88 -3.80
C THR A 116 32.63 10.87 -2.88
N VAL A 117 32.05 11.12 -1.71
CA VAL A 117 32.54 12.04 -0.70
C VAL A 117 33.03 11.27 0.52
N ARG A 118 34.00 11.82 1.24
CA ARG A 118 34.52 11.30 2.50
C ARG A 118 34.23 12.27 3.63
N MET A 119 33.51 11.79 4.64
CA MET A 119 33.07 12.58 5.78
C MET A 119 33.62 12.01 7.10
N PRO A 120 34.15 12.84 8.01
CA PRO A 120 34.46 12.44 9.38
C PRO A 120 33.23 11.87 10.11
N ALA A 121 33.43 10.78 10.87
CA ALA A 121 32.34 10.08 11.55
C ALA A 121 31.52 10.97 12.50
N ALA A 122 32.16 11.93 13.17
CA ALA A 122 31.49 12.89 14.05
C ALA A 122 30.58 13.86 13.27
N GLN A 123 31.03 14.35 12.11
CA GLN A 123 30.20 15.22 11.27
C GLN A 123 29.04 14.44 10.64
N PHE A 124 29.28 13.19 10.26
CA PHE A 124 28.29 12.30 9.67
C PHE A 124 27.16 11.95 10.64
N THR A 125 27.48 11.53 11.86
CA THR A 125 26.49 11.24 12.91
C THR A 125 25.71 12.48 13.32
N ASN A 126 26.38 13.63 13.43
CA ASN A 126 25.74 14.92 13.71
C ASN A 126 24.74 15.33 12.62
N TRP A 127 25.14 15.22 11.35
CA TRP A 127 24.32 15.58 10.20
C TRP A 127 23.01 14.78 10.15
N LEU A 128 23.07 13.48 10.41
CA LEU A 128 21.89 12.60 10.40
C LEU A 128 21.06 12.66 11.69
N GLY A 129 21.60 13.25 12.76
CA GLY A 129 20.99 13.23 14.10
C GLY A 129 20.90 11.84 14.71
N ILE A 130 21.88 10.99 14.42
CA ILE A 130 21.96 9.62 14.92
C ILE A 130 23.26 9.48 15.69
N ALA A 131 23.18 9.27 17.00
CA ALA A 131 24.34 9.21 17.87
C ALA A 131 25.25 8.01 17.58
N ASN A 132 24.66 6.85 17.25
CA ASN A 132 25.41 5.65 16.92
C ASN A 132 25.85 5.61 15.45
N LEU A 133 27.17 5.46 15.21
CA LEU A 133 27.76 5.42 13.86
C LEU A 133 27.30 4.22 13.02
N ASP A 134 27.14 3.03 13.60
CA ASP A 134 26.71 1.84 12.85
C ASP A 134 25.25 1.98 12.41
N VAL A 135 24.39 2.55 13.25
CA VAL A 135 23.01 2.89 12.89
C VAL A 135 22.98 3.91 11.76
N ALA A 136 23.79 4.97 11.85
CA ALA A 136 23.90 6.01 10.83
C ALA A 136 24.33 5.43 9.47
N VAL A 137 25.33 4.54 9.46
CA VAL A 137 25.78 3.82 8.25
C VAL A 137 24.69 2.88 7.73
N GLN A 138 24.01 2.15 8.61
CA GLN A 138 22.94 1.23 8.21
C GLN A 138 21.78 1.98 7.55
N VAL A 139 21.39 3.14 8.07
CA VAL A 139 20.30 3.97 7.52
C VAL A 139 20.58 4.41 6.08
N LEU A 140 21.82 4.78 5.75
CA LEU A 140 22.19 5.12 4.36
C LEU A 140 22.10 3.90 3.43
N LYS A 141 22.61 2.74 3.87
CA LYS A 141 22.54 1.49 3.10
C LYS A 141 21.09 1.09 2.85
N ASP A 142 20.29 1.11 3.91
CA ASP A 142 18.87 0.79 3.90
C ASP A 142 18.06 1.72 3.00
N GLN A 143 18.51 2.97 2.80
CA GLN A 143 17.90 3.94 1.89
C GLN A 143 18.48 3.89 0.47
N GLY A 144 19.34 2.91 0.19
CA GLY A 144 19.93 2.69 -1.13
C GLY A 144 20.96 3.74 -1.53
N ILE A 145 21.59 4.43 -0.58
CA ILE A 145 22.69 5.34 -0.90
C ILE A 145 23.89 4.52 -1.37
N GLN A 146 24.49 4.95 -2.47
CA GLN A 146 25.53 4.17 -3.16
C GLN A 146 26.90 4.38 -2.51
N LYS A 147 27.78 3.37 -2.67
CA LYS A 147 29.20 3.42 -2.26
C LYS A 147 29.43 3.70 -0.77
N VAL A 148 28.46 3.34 0.09
CA VAL A 148 28.55 3.53 1.55
C VAL A 148 29.61 2.60 2.15
N ALA A 149 30.74 3.17 2.55
CA ALA A 149 31.87 2.44 3.12
C ALA A 149 32.36 3.10 4.42
N LEU A 150 32.36 2.33 5.51
CA LEU A 150 32.95 2.74 6.78
C LEU A 150 34.46 2.40 6.78
N ALA A 151 35.31 3.36 7.11
CA ALA A 151 36.75 3.13 7.22
C ALA A 151 37.06 2.08 8.30
N ALA A 152 38.15 1.31 8.11
CA ALA A 152 38.53 0.25 9.05
C ALA A 152 38.84 0.77 10.48
N ASP A 153 39.35 2.00 10.58
CA ASP A 153 39.58 2.70 11.84
C ASP A 153 38.33 3.45 12.36
N ARG A 154 37.21 3.37 11.62
CA ARG A 154 35.92 4.03 11.89
C ARG A 154 36.00 5.55 11.95
N SER A 155 37.05 6.18 11.43
CA SER A 155 37.26 7.63 11.48
C SER A 155 36.43 8.39 10.44
N THR A 156 36.13 7.76 9.31
CA THR A 156 35.39 8.37 8.19
C THR A 156 34.40 7.41 7.55
N VAL A 157 33.40 7.98 6.88
CA VAL A 157 32.45 7.27 6.03
C VAL A 157 32.53 7.85 4.62
N ASP A 158 32.66 6.97 3.62
CA ASP A 158 32.58 7.31 2.20
C ASP A 158 31.18 6.96 1.68
N PHE A 159 30.59 7.79 0.81
CA PHE A 159 29.31 7.53 0.15
C PHE A 159 29.14 8.44 -1.07
N GLU A 160 28.23 8.10 -1.98
CA GLU A 160 27.87 8.99 -3.11
C GLU A 160 26.94 10.11 -2.65
N HIS A 161 27.21 11.33 -3.11
CA HIS A 161 26.48 12.53 -2.69
C HIS A 161 26.37 13.54 -3.83
N VAL A 162 25.25 14.25 -3.88
CA VAL A 162 24.90 15.22 -4.91
C VAL A 162 24.85 16.64 -4.35
N TRP A 163 25.37 17.61 -5.11
CA TRP A 163 25.27 19.03 -4.82
C TRP A 163 24.99 19.83 -6.10
N SER A 164 24.81 21.14 -5.97
CA SER A 164 24.64 22.04 -7.11
C SER A 164 25.93 22.79 -7.42
N GLU A 165 26.21 23.05 -8.69
CA GLU A 165 27.20 24.05 -9.08
C GLU A 165 26.51 25.22 -9.76
N VAL A 166 26.95 26.44 -9.45
CA VAL A 166 26.44 27.67 -10.08
C VAL A 166 27.57 28.40 -10.79
N LEU A 167 27.28 28.94 -11.97
CA LEU A 167 28.24 29.72 -12.75
C LEU A 167 28.07 31.20 -12.42
N VAL A 168 29.04 31.75 -11.70
CA VAL A 168 28.99 33.11 -11.17
C VAL A 168 30.36 33.79 -11.28
N PRO A 169 30.41 35.14 -11.27
CA PRO A 169 31.68 35.85 -11.15
C PRO A 169 32.22 35.71 -9.72
N PHE A 170 32.90 34.61 -9.42
CA PHE A 170 33.22 34.21 -8.05
C PHE A 170 33.97 35.28 -7.25
N GLU A 171 34.86 36.04 -7.89
CA GLU A 171 35.56 37.18 -7.29
C GLU A 171 34.61 38.20 -6.64
N GLN A 172 33.43 38.45 -7.22
CA GLN A 172 32.43 39.39 -6.68
C GLN A 172 31.78 38.88 -5.39
N TYR A 173 31.71 37.57 -5.22
CA TYR A 173 31.14 36.91 -4.04
C TYR A 173 32.19 36.59 -2.98
N ARG A 174 33.39 37.16 -3.12
CA ARG A 174 34.51 37.09 -2.18
C ARG A 174 34.89 38.45 -1.59
N GLY A 175 33.97 39.41 -1.62
CA GLY A 175 34.13 40.75 -1.02
C GLY A 175 34.85 41.77 -1.90
N LEU A 176 35.07 41.48 -3.18
CA LEU A 176 35.69 42.41 -4.13
C LEU A 176 34.62 43.23 -4.88
N THR A 177 34.70 44.56 -4.79
CA THR A 177 33.83 45.44 -5.57
C THR A 177 34.37 45.58 -7.00
N LEU A 178 33.65 45.02 -7.98
CA LEU A 178 34.00 45.17 -9.39
C LEU A 178 33.11 46.23 -10.09
N PRO A 179 33.63 46.99 -11.05
CA PRO A 179 32.95 48.14 -11.65
C PRO A 179 31.86 47.79 -12.69
N SER A 180 31.62 46.51 -13.00
CA SER A 180 30.63 46.09 -14.00
C SER A 180 29.85 44.84 -13.59
N THR A 181 28.54 44.85 -13.84
CA THR A 181 27.65 43.67 -13.72
C THR A 181 28.10 42.61 -14.72
N VAL A 182 28.40 41.40 -14.24
CA VAL A 182 28.81 40.27 -15.07
C VAL A 182 27.65 39.29 -15.17
N ASP A 183 27.15 39.07 -16.39
CA ASP A 183 26.10 38.09 -16.65
C ASP A 183 26.72 36.79 -17.17
N CYS A 184 26.88 35.82 -16.28
CA CYS A 184 27.49 34.53 -16.61
C CYS A 184 26.60 33.61 -17.46
N SER A 185 25.35 33.98 -17.74
CA SER A 185 24.53 33.28 -18.74
C SER A 185 24.99 33.57 -20.17
N LEU A 186 25.76 34.64 -20.38
CA LEU A 186 26.28 35.04 -21.68
C LEU A 186 27.70 34.53 -21.88
N ALA A 187 27.94 33.81 -22.97
CA ALA A 187 29.25 33.26 -23.31
C ALA A 187 30.36 34.33 -23.41
N SER A 188 30.02 35.59 -23.70
CA SER A 188 30.96 36.72 -23.74
C SER A 188 31.64 37.01 -22.39
N TYR A 189 31.03 36.58 -21.29
CA TYR A 189 31.55 36.79 -19.94
C TYR A 189 32.17 35.53 -19.33
N ALA A 190 32.21 34.40 -20.05
CA ALA A 190 32.63 33.11 -19.53
C ALA A 190 34.04 33.12 -18.89
N ALA A 191 34.98 33.92 -19.41
CA ALA A 191 36.33 34.03 -18.85
C ALA A 191 36.39 34.71 -17.46
N ARG A 192 35.28 35.29 -16.99
CA ARG A 192 35.14 35.96 -15.68
C ARG A 192 34.20 35.19 -14.74
N CYS A 193 33.84 33.96 -15.09
CA CYS A 193 32.84 33.16 -14.40
C CYS A 193 33.44 31.80 -14.05
N ASP A 194 33.21 31.37 -12.81
CA ASP A 194 33.65 30.08 -12.30
C ASP A 194 32.44 29.26 -11.86
N TRP A 195 32.54 27.94 -12.04
CA TRP A 195 31.58 27.02 -11.42
C TRP A 195 31.93 26.89 -9.94
N VAL A 196 30.99 27.31 -9.09
CA VAL A 196 31.15 27.29 -7.64
C VAL A 196 30.27 26.19 -7.06
N PRO A 197 30.84 25.23 -6.30
CA PRO A 197 30.08 24.14 -5.71
C PRO A 197 29.32 24.63 -4.46
N LEU A 198 28.01 24.38 -4.43
CA LEU A 198 27.08 24.75 -3.38
C LEU A 198 26.27 23.52 -2.95
N ASP A 199 26.51 23.07 -1.72
CA ASP A 199 25.74 22.01 -1.09
C ASP A 199 24.80 22.60 -0.03
N GLY A 200 23.50 22.60 -0.31
CA GLY A 200 22.45 22.99 0.64
C GLY A 200 21.92 21.83 1.48
N SER A 201 22.32 20.59 1.18
CA SER A 201 21.84 19.37 1.83
C SER A 201 22.68 18.95 3.02
N PHE A 202 23.98 19.27 3.04
CA PHE A 202 24.83 19.09 4.22
C PHE A 202 24.57 20.19 5.26
N LYS A 203 24.40 19.82 6.53
CA LYS A 203 24.32 20.77 7.64
C LYS A 203 24.84 20.15 8.94
N GLN A 204 25.42 20.98 9.79
CA GLN A 204 25.73 20.60 11.18
C GLN A 204 24.64 21.16 12.10
N LYS A 205 24.32 20.40 13.15
CA LYS A 205 23.28 20.74 14.11
C LYS A 205 23.83 20.84 15.53
N THR A 206 23.22 21.71 16.33
CA THR A 206 23.40 21.71 17.79
C THR A 206 22.26 20.94 18.43
N TYR A 207 22.60 20.13 19.43
CA TYR A 207 21.68 19.27 20.19
C TYR A 207 21.73 19.65 21.66
N ASN A 208 20.66 19.42 22.42
CA ASN A 208 20.58 19.86 23.82
C ASN A 208 21.50 19.07 24.78
N GLY A 209 21.96 17.87 24.37
CA GLY A 209 22.87 17.03 25.14
C GLY A 209 22.28 16.40 26.40
N LEU A 210 20.97 16.50 26.63
CA LEU A 210 20.28 16.00 27.82
C LEU A 210 20.12 14.47 27.82
N ASN A 211 20.16 13.85 26.64
CA ASN A 211 20.08 12.38 26.46
C ASN A 211 18.90 11.74 27.21
N ILE A 212 17.72 12.35 27.16
CA ILE A 212 16.51 11.80 27.79
C ILE A 212 15.94 10.70 26.89
N ASP A 213 15.79 9.51 27.44
CA ASP A 213 15.30 8.34 26.72
C ASP A 213 14.20 7.61 27.53
N PRO A 214 12.92 7.74 27.16
CA PRO A 214 11.82 7.08 27.84
C PRO A 214 11.63 5.62 27.40
N TYR A 215 12.37 5.13 26.40
CA TYR A 215 12.06 3.87 25.71
C TYR A 215 11.98 2.66 26.64
N SER A 216 12.96 2.48 27.52
CA SER A 216 12.99 1.35 28.46
C SER A 216 12.09 1.53 29.68
N ALA A 217 11.64 2.76 29.97
CA ALA A 217 10.85 3.10 31.14
C ALA A 217 9.33 2.98 30.91
N LEU A 218 8.89 3.12 29.67
CA LEU A 218 7.49 3.12 29.29
C LEU A 218 7.16 1.93 28.40
N SER A 219 5.89 1.54 28.35
CA SER A 219 5.31 0.60 27.38
C SER A 219 3.96 1.14 26.91
N PHE A 220 3.65 1.05 25.61
CA PHE A 220 2.34 1.47 25.11
C PHE A 220 1.25 0.51 25.60
N ASP A 221 0.14 1.05 26.12
CA ASP A 221 -0.97 0.27 26.66
C ASP A 221 -1.94 -0.15 25.54
N TYR A 222 -1.58 -1.19 24.79
CA TYR A 222 -2.42 -1.73 23.73
C TYR A 222 -3.75 -2.28 24.26
N THR A 223 -3.77 -2.86 25.46
CA THR A 223 -5.01 -3.39 26.06
C THR A 223 -6.00 -2.26 26.31
N GLY A 224 -5.57 -1.15 26.91
CA GLY A 224 -6.37 0.05 27.08
C GLY A 224 -6.80 0.64 25.74
N TYR A 225 -5.89 0.71 24.76
CA TYR A 225 -6.17 1.25 23.43
C TYR A 225 -7.23 0.45 22.65
N TYR A 226 -7.16 -0.88 22.62
CA TYR A 226 -8.18 -1.70 21.95
C TYR A 226 -9.52 -1.71 22.70
N ASN A 227 -9.53 -1.52 24.02
CA ASN A 227 -10.76 -1.40 24.79
C ASN A 227 -11.27 0.04 24.91
N ALA A 228 -10.72 1.00 24.16
CA ALA A 228 -11.03 2.42 24.33
C ALA A 228 -12.53 2.75 24.14
N ILE A 229 -13.22 2.13 23.17
CA ILE A 229 -14.68 2.30 23.01
C ILE A 229 -15.44 1.60 24.14
N LYS A 230 -15.10 0.33 24.41
CA LYS A 230 -15.73 -0.51 25.46
C LYS A 230 -15.70 0.15 26.83
N ASN A 231 -14.57 0.76 27.18
CA ASN A 231 -14.30 1.35 28.49
C ASN A 231 -14.45 2.87 28.50
N SER A 232 -15.00 3.48 27.46
CA SER A 232 -15.05 4.94 27.27
C SER A 232 -15.61 5.72 28.45
N ALA A 233 -16.61 5.17 29.16
CA ALA A 233 -17.19 5.80 30.36
C ALA A 233 -16.27 5.79 31.60
N THR A 234 -15.27 4.91 31.62
CA THR A 234 -14.37 4.67 32.78
C THR A 234 -12.90 4.95 32.49
N ASP A 235 -12.52 5.14 31.22
CA ASP A 235 -11.14 5.38 30.82
C ASP A 235 -10.74 6.83 31.15
N THR A 236 -10.01 7.01 32.25
CA THR A 236 -9.54 8.32 32.69
C THR A 236 -8.56 8.98 31.72
N LEU A 237 -7.99 8.23 30.77
CA LEU A 237 -7.11 8.77 29.74
C LEU A 237 -7.85 9.20 28.47
N LEU A 238 -9.18 8.97 28.39
CA LEU A 238 -10.04 9.36 27.27
C LEU A 238 -9.48 8.89 25.91
N ARG A 239 -9.02 7.64 25.82
CA ARG A 239 -8.30 7.15 24.62
C ARG A 239 -9.18 6.99 23.39
N LYS A 240 -10.50 6.92 23.54
CA LYS A 240 -11.46 6.69 22.44
C LYS A 240 -11.30 7.70 21.29
N ASP A 241 -10.93 8.93 21.64
CA ASP A 241 -10.86 10.07 20.73
C ASP A 241 -9.41 10.55 20.54
N LYS A 242 -8.42 9.70 20.84
CA LYS A 242 -6.99 10.01 20.71
C LYS A 242 -6.30 9.01 19.81
N ASN A 243 -5.46 9.52 18.93
CA ASN A 243 -4.55 8.70 18.15
C ASN A 243 -3.41 8.11 19.03
N PRO A 244 -2.71 7.06 18.56
CA PRO A 244 -1.64 6.43 19.32
C PRO A 244 -0.51 7.38 19.73
N LEU A 245 -0.13 8.34 18.88
CA LEU A 245 0.94 9.30 19.18
C LEU A 245 0.56 10.21 20.33
N THR A 246 -0.65 10.78 20.34
CA THR A 246 -1.14 11.63 21.42
C THR A 246 -1.13 10.89 22.75
N ILE A 247 -1.54 9.62 22.76
CA ILE A 247 -1.49 8.77 23.96
C ILE A 247 -0.04 8.59 24.44
N LEU A 248 0.91 8.32 23.52
CA LEU A 248 2.33 8.18 23.86
C LEU A 248 2.92 9.49 24.40
N GLU A 249 2.62 10.63 23.80
CA GLU A 249 3.08 11.95 24.24
C GLU A 249 2.58 12.29 25.64
N GLU A 250 1.32 11.98 25.95
CA GLU A 250 0.77 12.15 27.30
C GLU A 250 1.42 11.21 28.33
N GLN A 251 1.73 9.97 27.93
CA GLN A 251 2.47 9.02 28.76
C GLN A 251 3.88 9.53 29.06
N ILE A 252 4.62 9.98 28.05
CA ILE A 252 5.95 10.57 28.21
C ILE A 252 5.88 11.83 29.06
N GLY A 253 4.91 12.73 28.80
CA GLY A 253 4.73 13.95 29.59
C GLY A 253 4.46 13.66 31.07
N THR A 254 3.68 12.61 31.37
CA THR A 254 3.44 12.15 32.75
C THR A 254 4.71 11.61 33.39
N TRP A 255 5.46 10.80 32.66
CA TRP A 255 6.74 10.26 33.12
C TRP A 255 7.79 11.36 33.37
N LEU A 256 7.88 12.36 32.49
CA LEU A 256 8.76 13.52 32.64
C LEU A 256 8.46 14.30 33.91
N ARG A 257 7.18 14.61 34.17
CA ARG A 257 6.79 15.32 35.41
C ARG A 257 7.21 14.58 36.68
N ALA A 258 7.17 13.24 36.66
CA ALA A 258 7.54 12.42 37.80
C ALA A 258 9.06 12.21 37.94
N ASN A 259 9.80 12.08 36.84
CA ASN A 259 11.18 11.59 36.84
C ASN A 259 12.23 12.60 36.34
N LYS A 260 11.80 13.61 35.58
CA LYS A 260 12.64 14.63 34.92
C LYS A 260 11.93 16.01 34.98
N PRO A 261 11.60 16.53 36.17
CA PRO A 261 10.80 17.76 36.31
C PRO A 261 11.51 18.95 35.65
N GLY A 262 10.75 19.74 34.88
CA GLY A 262 11.26 20.87 34.11
C GLY A 262 11.64 20.54 32.67
N ASN A 263 11.74 19.25 32.30
CA ASN A 263 11.93 18.85 30.91
C ASN A 263 10.62 18.70 30.14
N THR A 264 10.68 18.98 28.84
CA THR A 264 9.56 18.96 27.90
C THR A 264 9.66 17.80 26.92
N LEU A 265 8.60 17.58 26.14
CA LEU A 265 8.65 16.63 25.02
C LEU A 265 9.68 17.04 23.96
N GLU A 266 9.93 18.33 23.78
CA GLU A 266 10.95 18.82 22.84
C GLU A 266 12.37 18.52 23.33
N ASP A 267 12.60 18.54 24.65
CA ASP A 267 13.87 18.11 25.23
C ASP A 267 14.13 16.62 25.00
N VAL A 268 13.06 15.81 25.00
CA VAL A 268 13.13 14.38 24.67
C VAL A 268 13.34 14.19 23.18
N ALA A 269 12.57 14.84 22.32
CA ALA A 269 12.68 14.69 20.88
C ALA A 269 14.06 15.12 20.37
N ASP A 270 14.53 16.30 20.79
CA ASP A 270 15.84 16.88 20.46
C ASP A 270 16.15 16.76 18.96
N ALA A 271 15.30 17.36 18.12
CA ALA A 271 15.41 17.30 16.65
C ALA A 271 16.70 17.97 16.09
N GLY A 272 17.41 18.69 16.96
CA GLY A 272 18.59 19.50 16.63
C GLY A 272 18.22 20.82 15.95
N GLN A 273 19.07 21.83 16.14
CA GLN A 273 18.96 23.13 15.45
C GLN A 273 20.09 23.28 14.44
N ILE A 274 19.75 23.62 13.20
CA ILE A 274 20.73 23.88 12.13
C ILE A 274 21.65 25.03 12.56
N ILE A 275 22.96 24.84 12.38
CA ILE A 275 23.93 25.93 12.52
C ILE A 275 23.83 26.80 11.27
N GLU A 276 23.19 27.95 11.41
CA GLU A 276 22.97 28.87 10.30
C GLU A 276 24.26 29.54 9.82
N ILE A 277 24.33 29.79 8.51
CA ILE A 277 25.38 30.57 7.86
C ILE A 277 24.84 31.95 7.44
N HIS A 278 25.62 33.00 7.70
CA HIS A 278 25.30 34.39 7.36
C HIS A 278 26.56 35.14 6.91
N ASP A 279 27.43 34.45 6.18
CA ASP A 279 28.76 34.94 5.84
C ASP A 279 28.71 36.03 4.77
N GLY A 280 27.63 36.10 3.99
CA GLY A 280 27.51 37.03 2.87
C GLY A 280 28.44 36.69 1.71
N LEU A 281 29.03 35.49 1.71
CA LEU A 281 30.02 35.01 0.75
C LEU A 281 29.67 33.60 0.28
N LEU A 282 30.05 33.26 -0.95
CA LEU A 282 29.96 31.87 -1.40
C LEU A 282 31.12 31.04 -0.83
N PRO A 283 30.89 29.76 -0.49
CA PRO A 283 31.92 28.89 0.07
C PRO A 283 33.10 28.72 -0.91
N ALA A 284 34.31 28.68 -0.36
CA ALA A 284 35.53 28.45 -1.14
C ALA A 284 35.78 26.96 -1.43
N SER A 285 35.14 26.07 -0.68
CA SER A 285 35.25 24.62 -0.82
C SER A 285 34.03 23.94 -0.22
N LEU A 286 33.81 22.68 -0.60
CA LEU A 286 32.81 21.81 0.01
C LEU A 286 33.18 21.48 1.48
N PRO A 287 32.19 21.14 2.34
CA PRO A 287 32.42 20.81 3.74
C PRO A 287 33.04 19.41 3.96
N PHE A 288 33.18 18.62 2.90
CA PHE A 288 33.75 17.28 2.90
C PHE A 288 34.78 17.11 1.79
N LYS A 289 35.54 16.02 1.85
CA LYS A 289 36.55 15.69 0.84
C LYS A 289 35.94 14.89 -0.31
N VAL A 290 36.16 15.32 -1.55
CA VAL A 290 35.83 14.52 -2.74
C VAL A 290 36.87 13.42 -2.94
N VAL A 291 36.44 12.16 -2.94
CA VAL A 291 37.31 10.99 -3.18
C VAL A 291 37.74 10.99 -4.65
N GLY A 292 39.05 10.98 -4.91
CA GLY A 292 39.59 11.11 -6.27
C GLY A 292 39.80 12.56 -6.73
N GLY A 293 39.43 13.55 -5.92
CA GLY A 293 39.60 14.97 -6.22
C GLY A 293 38.60 15.52 -7.26
N ILE A 294 38.74 16.80 -7.62
CA ILE A 294 37.77 17.52 -8.47
C ILE A 294 37.59 16.85 -9.85
N GLY A 295 38.62 16.20 -10.39
CA GLY A 295 38.53 15.48 -11.67
C GLY A 295 37.60 14.25 -11.66
N SER A 296 37.14 13.80 -10.49
CA SER A 296 36.18 12.70 -10.34
C SER A 296 34.71 13.15 -10.31
N VAL A 297 34.47 14.47 -10.25
CA VAL A 297 33.13 15.06 -10.19
C VAL A 297 32.45 14.93 -11.56
N ARG A 298 31.24 14.40 -11.54
CA ARG A 298 30.40 14.21 -12.74
C ARG A 298 29.27 15.23 -12.70
N HIS A 299 28.88 15.74 -13.86
CA HIS A 299 27.97 16.88 -13.98
C HIS A 299 26.79 16.55 -14.89
N TYR A 300 25.61 17.01 -14.50
CA TYR A 300 24.37 16.74 -15.20
C TYR A 300 23.46 17.96 -15.20
N ASP A 301 22.77 18.20 -16.31
CA ASP A 301 21.84 19.33 -16.44
C ASP A 301 20.42 19.00 -15.98
N SER A 302 20.10 17.69 -15.90
CA SER A 302 18.83 17.11 -15.50
C SER A 302 18.97 15.69 -14.96
N VAL A 303 17.96 15.20 -14.25
CA VAL A 303 17.86 13.78 -13.84
C VAL A 303 17.88 12.85 -15.06
N ALA A 304 17.16 13.20 -16.13
CA ALA A 304 17.16 12.39 -17.36
C ALA A 304 18.56 12.29 -18.02
N SER A 305 19.38 13.35 -17.95
CA SER A 305 20.76 13.29 -18.44
C SER A 305 21.67 12.43 -17.57
N HIS A 306 21.39 12.31 -16.28
CA HIS A 306 22.07 11.39 -15.38
C HIS A 306 21.69 9.93 -15.72
N ASP A 307 20.39 9.65 -15.82
CA ASP A 307 19.87 8.28 -16.03
C ASP A 307 20.17 7.72 -17.43
N THR A 308 20.60 8.58 -18.37
CA THR A 308 21.07 8.16 -19.70
C THR A 308 22.59 7.97 -19.79
N ALA A 309 23.32 8.28 -18.71
CA ALA A 309 24.76 8.02 -18.64
C ALA A 309 25.04 6.51 -18.73
N ALA A 310 26.25 6.15 -19.16
CA ALA A 310 26.63 4.75 -19.25
C ALA A 310 26.52 4.07 -17.88
N VAL A 311 25.94 2.87 -17.82
CA VAL A 311 25.71 2.09 -16.57
C VAL A 311 27.00 1.85 -15.77
N GLY A 312 28.16 1.80 -16.43
CA GLY A 312 29.46 1.69 -15.75
C GLY A 312 29.91 2.96 -15.01
N THR A 313 29.29 4.10 -15.32
CA THR A 313 29.52 5.40 -14.68
C THR A 313 28.46 5.65 -13.60
N GLU A 314 27.19 5.52 -13.96
CA GLU A 314 26.04 5.66 -13.05
C GLU A 314 25.25 4.37 -13.08
N ALA A 315 25.38 3.57 -12.03
CA ALA A 315 24.79 2.23 -11.98
C ALA A 315 23.29 2.24 -11.64
N LYS A 316 22.79 3.33 -11.04
CA LYS A 316 21.43 3.43 -10.48
C LYS A 316 20.78 4.74 -10.89
N ASP A 317 19.54 4.67 -11.36
CA ASP A 317 18.80 5.84 -11.82
C ASP A 317 18.35 6.74 -10.66
N TRP A 318 18.47 8.05 -10.85
CA TRP A 318 17.92 9.07 -9.96
C TRP A 318 16.43 9.24 -10.16
N GLY A 319 15.94 9.12 -11.39
CA GLY A 319 14.52 9.19 -11.70
C GLY A 319 13.76 8.04 -11.04
N LYS A 320 12.84 8.37 -10.14
CA LYS A 320 11.95 7.39 -9.51
C LYS A 320 10.58 7.44 -10.15
N ARG A 321 9.99 6.27 -10.41
CA ARG A 321 8.75 6.12 -11.16
C ARG A 321 7.72 5.30 -10.41
N LEU A 322 6.46 5.55 -10.76
CA LEU A 322 5.32 4.69 -10.43
C LEU A 322 4.85 4.01 -11.71
N SER A 323 4.78 2.69 -11.72
CA SER A 323 4.18 1.87 -12.77
C SER A 323 2.79 1.40 -12.36
N ILE A 324 1.83 1.55 -13.27
CA ILE A 324 0.43 1.12 -13.08
C ILE A 324 0.06 0.13 -14.16
N THR A 325 -0.58 -0.97 -13.77
CA THR A 325 -1.11 -1.97 -14.68
C THR A 325 -2.48 -2.43 -14.23
N VAL A 326 -3.39 -2.69 -15.16
CA VAL A 326 -4.74 -3.19 -14.90
C VAL A 326 -4.87 -4.62 -15.42
N GLY A 327 -5.28 -5.54 -14.56
CA GLY A 327 -5.58 -6.94 -14.90
C GLY A 327 -7.08 -7.19 -15.00
N ILE A 328 -7.56 -7.79 -16.09
CA ILE A 328 -8.98 -8.10 -16.28
C ILE A 328 -9.12 -9.56 -16.70
N VAL A 329 -10.09 -10.25 -16.10
CA VAL A 329 -10.47 -11.61 -16.47
C VAL A 329 -11.80 -11.57 -17.21
N ALA A 330 -11.78 -11.87 -18.50
CA ALA A 330 -12.94 -11.87 -19.38
C ALA A 330 -13.41 -13.30 -19.70
N PRO A 331 -14.69 -13.66 -19.51
CA PRO A 331 -15.23 -14.93 -19.98
C PRO A 331 -15.29 -14.98 -21.52
N LEU A 332 -14.95 -16.13 -22.10
CA LEU A 332 -14.99 -16.34 -23.55
C LEU A 332 -16.31 -16.99 -24.00
N THR A 333 -16.80 -16.58 -25.18
CA THR A 333 -17.96 -17.20 -25.84
C THR A 333 -17.62 -18.65 -26.20
N GLY A 334 -18.19 -19.61 -25.47
CA GLY A 334 -17.90 -21.05 -25.63
C GLY A 334 -17.31 -21.74 -24.39
N GLY A 335 -17.07 -20.98 -23.31
CA GLY A 335 -16.49 -21.49 -22.05
C GLY A 335 -15.00 -21.17 -21.93
N GLY A 336 -14.53 -20.94 -20.70
CA GLY A 336 -13.16 -20.51 -20.38
C GLY A 336 -13.02 -19.00 -20.10
N THR A 337 -11.82 -18.59 -19.68
CA THR A 337 -11.50 -17.20 -19.31
C THR A 337 -10.22 -16.73 -20.01
N PHE A 338 -10.20 -15.48 -20.46
CA PHE A 338 -9.03 -14.77 -20.94
C PHE A 338 -8.58 -13.74 -19.90
N THR A 339 -7.29 -13.69 -19.59
CA THR A 339 -6.73 -12.67 -18.69
C THR A 339 -5.90 -11.67 -19.50
N ALA A 340 -6.24 -10.39 -19.42
CA ALA A 340 -5.49 -9.29 -20.01
C ALA A 340 -4.77 -8.49 -18.93
N THR A 341 -3.52 -8.12 -19.18
CA THR A 341 -2.72 -7.25 -18.31
C THR A 341 -2.30 -6.03 -19.13
N LEU A 342 -2.78 -4.85 -18.75
CA LEU A 342 -2.80 -3.65 -19.59
C LEU A 342 -2.08 -2.51 -18.87
N GLY A 343 -1.06 -1.94 -19.52
CA GLY A 343 -0.33 -0.79 -18.98
C GLY A 343 -1.24 0.42 -18.79
N ALA A 344 -1.17 1.05 -17.62
CA ALA A 344 -2.06 2.14 -17.21
C ALA A 344 -1.31 3.41 -16.79
N GLY A 345 -0.02 3.53 -17.13
CA GLY A 345 0.78 4.75 -16.90
C GLY A 345 2.09 4.48 -16.18
N ASN A 346 3.07 5.37 -16.39
CA ASN A 346 4.39 5.31 -15.76
C ASN A 346 4.96 6.71 -15.37
N PRO A 347 4.25 7.52 -14.56
CA PRO A 347 4.70 8.88 -14.19
C PRO A 347 5.93 8.88 -13.27
N LEU A 348 6.70 9.98 -13.31
CA LEU A 348 7.79 10.24 -12.36
C LEU A 348 7.22 10.63 -10.99
N LEU A 349 7.81 10.14 -9.90
CA LEU A 349 7.41 10.51 -8.54
C LEU A 349 7.56 12.02 -8.31
N ALA A 350 8.57 12.66 -8.90
CA ALA A 350 8.76 14.12 -8.84
C ALA A 350 7.52 14.89 -9.34
N GLU A 351 6.78 14.37 -10.32
CA GLU A 351 5.55 14.99 -10.83
C GLU A 351 4.33 14.74 -9.93
N LEU A 352 4.31 13.62 -9.21
CA LEU A 352 3.18 13.22 -8.37
C LEU A 352 3.05 14.06 -7.09
N ASN A 353 4.09 14.82 -6.71
CA ASN A 353 4.01 15.69 -5.53
C ASN A 353 3.17 16.95 -5.77
N THR A 354 2.92 17.33 -7.02
CA THR A 354 2.13 18.51 -7.38
C THR A 354 0.88 18.17 -8.18
N LYS A 355 0.78 16.95 -8.73
CA LYS A 355 -0.32 16.52 -9.60
C LYS A 355 -1.04 15.29 -9.03
N ARG A 356 -2.38 15.35 -8.98
CA ARG A 356 -3.22 14.18 -8.68
C ARG A 356 -3.11 13.12 -9.78
N LEU A 357 -3.13 11.84 -9.40
CA LEU A 357 -3.14 10.71 -10.33
C LEU A 357 -4.41 9.88 -10.13
N THR A 358 -5.33 9.97 -11.09
CA THR A 358 -6.65 9.35 -11.02
C THR A 358 -6.77 8.24 -12.04
N LEU A 359 -7.43 7.15 -11.66
CA LEU A 359 -7.83 6.02 -12.48
C LEU A 359 -9.35 5.90 -12.34
N ALA A 360 -10.08 6.24 -13.40
CA ALA A 360 -11.53 6.36 -13.33
C ALA A 360 -12.22 5.70 -14.52
N THR A 361 -13.46 5.27 -14.28
CA THR A 361 -14.32 4.75 -15.35
C THR A 361 -14.95 5.90 -16.13
N GLU A 362 -14.87 5.87 -17.46
CA GLU A 362 -15.42 6.87 -18.35
C GLU A 362 -16.32 6.24 -19.42
N PHE A 363 -17.38 6.94 -19.84
CA PHE A 363 -18.27 6.51 -20.93
C PHE A 363 -18.17 7.50 -22.10
N PRO A 364 -17.29 7.27 -23.09
CA PRO A 364 -17.23 8.13 -24.27
C PRO A 364 -18.21 7.68 -25.37
N PRO A 365 -18.83 8.63 -26.10
CA PRO A 365 -19.57 8.34 -27.33
C PRO A 365 -18.65 7.90 -28.48
N PRO A 366 -19.14 7.14 -29.48
CA PRO A 366 -20.45 6.49 -29.55
C PRO A 366 -20.48 5.13 -28.84
N GLY A 367 -21.62 4.78 -28.24
CA GLY A 367 -21.86 3.45 -27.65
C GLY A 367 -21.80 3.36 -26.13
N ASN A 368 -21.29 4.38 -25.42
CA ASN A 368 -21.28 4.46 -23.95
C ASN A 368 -20.77 3.16 -23.25
N ILE A 369 -19.72 2.55 -23.81
CA ILE A 369 -19.06 1.39 -23.21
C ILE A 369 -18.10 1.88 -22.12
N PRO A 370 -18.03 1.23 -20.93
CA PRO A 370 -17.10 1.59 -19.88
C PRO A 370 -15.64 1.50 -20.35
N ASN A 371 -14.92 2.61 -20.24
CA ASN A 371 -13.47 2.71 -20.39
C ASN A 371 -12.82 2.94 -19.03
N VAL A 372 -11.55 2.58 -18.88
CA VAL A 372 -10.73 2.93 -17.71
C VAL A 372 -9.64 3.86 -18.19
N VAL A 373 -9.54 5.03 -17.58
CA VAL A 373 -8.64 6.11 -17.99
C VAL A 373 -7.78 6.55 -16.81
N THR A 374 -6.48 6.68 -17.05
CA THR A 374 -5.53 7.23 -16.10
C THR A 374 -5.23 8.69 -16.46
N ARG A 375 -5.38 9.60 -15.49
CA ARG A 375 -5.09 11.04 -15.67
C ARG A 375 -4.07 11.52 -14.64
N LEU A 376 -3.09 12.29 -15.10
CA LEU A 376 -2.11 12.99 -14.28
C LEU A 376 -2.38 14.49 -14.34
N GLY A 377 -2.77 15.10 -13.22
CA GLY A 377 -3.18 16.51 -13.16
C GLY A 377 -4.36 16.83 -14.10
N GLY A 378 -5.27 15.86 -14.30
CA GLY A 378 -6.41 15.97 -15.23
C GLY A 378 -6.09 15.62 -16.70
N VAL A 379 -4.81 15.50 -17.07
CA VAL A 379 -4.39 15.14 -18.43
C VAL A 379 -4.36 13.62 -18.58
N GLU A 380 -5.01 13.09 -19.61
CA GLU A 380 -4.99 11.65 -19.92
C GLU A 380 -3.58 11.19 -20.29
N ILE A 381 -3.06 10.21 -19.55
CA ILE A 381 -1.74 9.61 -19.78
C ILE A 381 -1.84 8.14 -20.22
N ALA A 382 -2.96 7.48 -19.95
CA ALA A 382 -3.22 6.11 -20.39
C ALA A 382 -4.72 5.82 -20.45
N ARG A 383 -5.09 4.85 -21.29
CA ARG A 383 -6.44 4.32 -21.42
C ARG A 383 -6.35 2.78 -21.49
N PRO A 384 -6.09 2.10 -20.37
CA PRO A 384 -5.95 0.65 -20.35
C PRO A 384 -7.18 -0.08 -20.92
N LEU A 385 -8.38 0.47 -20.72
CA LEU A 385 -9.60 0.00 -21.39
C LEU A 385 -10.21 1.10 -22.25
N GLY A 386 -10.45 0.82 -23.54
CA GLY A 386 -10.93 1.79 -24.53
C GLY A 386 -11.99 1.25 -25.48
N GLY A 387 -12.87 2.14 -25.94
CA GLY A 387 -14.02 1.84 -26.79
C GLY A 387 -13.61 1.47 -28.22
N SER A 388 -13.47 0.16 -28.48
CA SER A 388 -13.53 -0.58 -29.76
C SER A 388 -13.14 -2.06 -29.57
N GLY A 389 -13.27 -2.63 -28.37
CA GLY A 389 -12.87 -4.02 -28.09
C GLY A 389 -11.35 -4.20 -27.94
N THR A 390 -10.77 -3.69 -26.85
CA THR A 390 -9.39 -4.07 -26.43
C THR A 390 -9.32 -5.57 -26.08
N ILE A 391 -10.47 -6.16 -25.72
CA ILE A 391 -10.60 -7.59 -25.42
C ILE A 391 -11.57 -8.21 -26.43
N VAL A 392 -11.04 -9.04 -27.32
CA VAL A 392 -11.82 -9.72 -28.37
C VAL A 392 -12.87 -10.64 -27.74
N GLY A 393 -14.15 -10.43 -28.06
CA GLY A 393 -15.26 -11.27 -27.60
C GLY A 393 -15.85 -10.92 -26.23
N TYR A 394 -15.39 -9.84 -25.59
CA TYR A 394 -15.93 -9.36 -24.31
C TYR A 394 -16.34 -7.89 -24.39
N ASN A 395 -17.53 -7.56 -23.90
CA ASN A 395 -18.00 -6.18 -23.75
C ASN A 395 -18.05 -5.83 -22.26
N PRO A 396 -17.13 -5.00 -21.74
CA PRO A 396 -17.09 -4.60 -20.34
C PRO A 396 -18.40 -3.93 -19.90
N LYS A 397 -18.78 -4.15 -18.64
CA LYS A 397 -19.98 -3.60 -17.99
C LYS A 397 -19.64 -3.01 -16.63
N VAL A 398 -20.41 -2.03 -16.20
CA VAL A 398 -20.34 -1.51 -14.83
C VAL A 398 -20.57 -2.67 -13.84
N GLY A 399 -19.76 -2.72 -12.79
CA GLY A 399 -19.73 -3.80 -11.81
C GLY A 399 -18.71 -4.91 -12.10
N ASP A 400 -18.17 -4.99 -13.32
CA ASP A 400 -17.13 -5.97 -13.62
C ASP A 400 -15.87 -5.72 -12.78
N ALA A 401 -15.35 -6.77 -12.16
CA ALA A 401 -14.14 -6.69 -11.36
C ALA A 401 -12.88 -6.58 -12.25
N TYR A 402 -11.92 -5.80 -11.78
CA TYR A 402 -10.57 -5.77 -12.33
C TYR A 402 -9.54 -5.62 -11.20
N THR A 403 -8.30 -5.98 -11.48
CA THR A 403 -7.19 -5.86 -10.54
C THR A 403 -6.34 -4.65 -10.91
N ILE A 404 -5.97 -3.84 -9.94
CA ILE A 404 -5.05 -2.72 -10.08
C ILE A 404 -3.72 -3.13 -9.46
N TYR A 405 -2.70 -3.27 -10.30
CA TYR A 405 -1.33 -3.48 -9.88
C TYR A 405 -0.59 -2.15 -9.92
N VAL A 406 -0.03 -1.76 -8.78
CA VAL A 406 0.81 -0.57 -8.67
C VAL A 406 2.17 -0.98 -8.13
N SER A 407 3.22 -0.38 -8.68
CA SER A 407 4.59 -0.56 -8.21
C SER A 407 5.35 0.73 -8.37
N MET A 408 6.08 1.16 -7.35
CA MET A 408 6.98 2.31 -7.45
C MET A 408 8.40 1.94 -7.08
N ASP A 409 9.36 2.69 -7.62
CA ASP A 409 10.78 2.49 -7.33
C ASP A 409 11.05 2.78 -5.85
N GLY A 410 11.56 1.78 -5.14
CA GLY A 410 11.95 1.88 -3.74
C GLY A 410 13.42 2.28 -3.61
N THR A 411 14.16 1.50 -2.83
CA THR A 411 15.59 1.73 -2.58
C THR A 411 16.41 0.92 -3.59
N PRO A 412 17.32 1.57 -4.34
CA PRO A 412 18.23 0.80 -5.18
C PRO A 412 19.18 -0.05 -4.32
N ASP A 413 19.64 -1.18 -4.84
CA ASP A 413 20.63 -2.01 -4.16
C ASP A 413 21.94 -1.22 -3.98
N PRO A 414 22.43 -1.00 -2.74
CA PRO A 414 23.67 -0.28 -2.49
C PRO A 414 24.93 -1.13 -2.78
N THR A 415 24.79 -2.44 -3.01
CA THR A 415 25.91 -3.39 -3.18
C THR A 415 26.22 -3.77 -4.63
N GLY A 416 25.33 -3.45 -5.57
CA GLY A 416 25.48 -3.73 -7.00
C GLY A 416 25.33 -5.21 -7.39
N GLY A 417 24.86 -6.07 -6.48
CA GLY A 417 24.76 -7.52 -6.65
C GLY A 417 23.34 -8.09 -6.63
N THR A 418 22.33 -7.28 -6.30
CA THR A 418 20.91 -7.68 -6.28
C THR A 418 20.04 -6.68 -7.05
N ASP A 419 18.81 -7.09 -7.34
CA ASP A 419 17.80 -6.22 -7.94
C ASP A 419 17.42 -5.09 -6.99
N ASP A 420 16.99 -3.96 -7.56
CA ASP A 420 16.49 -2.82 -6.80
C ASP A 420 15.17 -3.19 -6.10
N ASN A 421 14.98 -2.68 -4.88
CA ASN A 421 13.74 -2.91 -4.16
C ASN A 421 12.62 -2.05 -4.77
N THR A 422 11.47 -2.66 -5.00
CA THR A 422 10.24 -1.96 -5.39
C THR A 422 9.23 -1.98 -4.25
N VAL A 423 8.41 -0.93 -4.18
CA VAL A 423 7.22 -0.92 -3.33
C VAL A 423 6.03 -1.25 -4.21
N SER A 424 5.36 -2.36 -3.95
CA SER A 424 4.27 -2.84 -4.82
C SER A 424 3.04 -3.20 -4.00
N ALA A 425 1.87 -2.98 -4.58
CA ALA A 425 0.60 -3.32 -3.98
C ALA A 425 -0.41 -3.76 -5.04
N THR A 426 -1.35 -4.62 -4.62
CA THR A 426 -2.43 -5.13 -5.46
C THR A 426 -3.78 -4.76 -4.84
N TYR A 427 -4.63 -4.17 -5.65
CA TYR A 427 -5.99 -3.76 -5.27
C TYR A 427 -7.01 -4.37 -6.21
N TYR A 428 -8.23 -4.54 -5.71
CA TYR A 428 -9.36 -5.01 -6.50
C TYR A 428 -10.29 -3.83 -6.74
N GLY A 429 -10.49 -3.49 -8.01
CA GLY A 429 -11.39 -2.46 -8.46
C GLY A 429 -12.61 -3.04 -9.17
N ILE A 430 -13.61 -2.19 -9.39
CA ILE A 430 -14.80 -2.49 -10.17
C ILE A 430 -15.01 -1.41 -11.22
N LEU A 431 -15.46 -1.78 -12.42
CA LEU A 431 -15.85 -0.81 -13.43
C LEU A 431 -17.03 0.01 -12.89
N GLY A 432 -16.90 1.33 -12.94
CA GLY A 432 -17.75 2.30 -12.25
C GLY A 432 -17.03 2.99 -11.09
N GLY A 433 -16.02 2.36 -10.48
CA GLY A 433 -15.24 2.97 -9.40
C GLY A 433 -14.38 4.16 -9.83
N TYR A 434 -14.10 5.03 -8.86
CA TYR A 434 -13.19 6.16 -9.00
C TYR A 434 -12.03 6.01 -8.00
N TYR A 435 -10.81 5.94 -8.52
CA TYR A 435 -9.61 5.62 -7.75
C TYR A 435 -8.57 6.74 -7.90
N LEU A 436 -8.01 7.20 -6.79
CA LEU A 436 -6.80 8.00 -6.75
C LEU A 436 -5.65 7.08 -6.33
N ILE A 437 -4.61 7.00 -7.15
CA ILE A 437 -3.39 6.26 -6.80
C ILE A 437 -2.51 7.21 -6.00
N ALA A 438 -2.35 6.91 -4.72
CA ALA A 438 -1.63 7.74 -3.77
C ALA A 438 -0.16 7.30 -3.66
N THR A 439 0.75 8.26 -3.73
CA THR A 439 2.18 8.06 -3.45
C THR A 439 2.65 9.08 -2.43
N GLY A 440 3.65 8.72 -1.63
CA GLY A 440 4.23 9.62 -0.63
C GLY A 440 5.53 9.08 -0.03
N GLY A 441 5.99 9.69 1.04
CA GLY A 441 7.19 9.27 1.76
C GLY A 441 7.80 10.43 2.54
N GLU A 442 9.13 10.50 2.58
CA GLU A 442 9.85 11.60 3.24
C GLU A 442 9.54 13.00 2.65
N SER A 443 9.10 13.07 1.38
CA SER A 443 8.73 14.30 0.68
C SER A 443 7.34 14.85 1.03
N SER A 444 6.52 14.06 1.75
CA SER A 444 5.15 14.41 2.12
C SER A 444 5.09 15.62 3.08
N ASN A 445 4.28 16.63 2.77
CA ASN A 445 4.20 17.87 3.56
C ASN A 445 2.85 18.61 3.49
N TRP A 446 2.61 19.48 4.46
CA TRP A 446 1.37 20.24 4.59
C TRP A 446 1.10 21.20 3.43
N GLN A 447 2.11 21.70 2.72
CA GLN A 447 1.84 22.57 1.57
C GLN A 447 1.12 21.81 0.45
N GLN A 448 1.40 20.51 0.27
CA GLN A 448 0.64 19.67 -0.66
C GLN A 448 -0.83 19.59 -0.27
N VAL A 449 -1.11 19.42 1.03
CA VAL A 449 -2.47 19.39 1.58
C VAL A 449 -3.20 20.70 1.31
N HIS A 450 -2.57 21.83 1.66
CA HIS A 450 -3.15 23.15 1.42
C HIS A 450 -3.39 23.41 -0.07
N ASN A 451 -2.46 23.02 -0.95
CA ASN A 451 -2.63 23.15 -2.39
C ASN A 451 -3.79 22.30 -2.90
N ALA A 452 -3.89 21.04 -2.48
CA ALA A 452 -4.99 20.15 -2.84
C ALA A 452 -6.35 20.71 -2.35
N ALA A 453 -6.40 21.20 -1.11
CA ALA A 453 -7.61 21.79 -0.54
C ALA A 453 -8.03 23.06 -1.29
N ASN A 454 -7.10 23.95 -1.60
CA ASN A 454 -7.37 25.16 -2.38
C ASN A 454 -7.85 24.85 -3.80
N GLN A 455 -7.29 23.81 -4.45
CA GLN A 455 -7.77 23.33 -5.74
C GLN A 455 -9.22 22.82 -5.64
N LEU A 456 -9.54 22.05 -4.61
CA LEU A 456 -10.90 21.54 -4.37
C LEU A 456 -11.89 22.66 -4.06
N LEU A 457 -11.52 23.63 -3.23
CA LEU A 457 -12.37 24.80 -2.94
C LEU A 457 -12.66 25.61 -4.21
N THR A 458 -11.64 25.83 -5.05
CA THR A 458 -11.80 26.48 -6.35
C THR A 458 -12.71 25.66 -7.28
N ALA A 459 -12.59 24.33 -7.26
CA ALA A 459 -13.46 23.44 -8.00
C ALA A 459 -14.91 23.51 -7.53
N ASN A 460 -15.16 23.58 -6.21
CA ASN A 460 -16.50 23.77 -5.63
C ASN A 460 -17.16 25.10 -6.04
N ASP A 461 -16.35 26.13 -6.35
CA ASP A 461 -16.84 27.39 -6.88
C ASP A 461 -17.11 27.38 -8.38
N THR A 462 -16.34 26.58 -9.11
CA THR A 462 -16.46 26.42 -10.55
C THR A 462 -17.63 25.51 -10.92
N TYR A 463 -17.76 24.36 -10.24
CA TYR A 463 -18.74 23.33 -10.51
C TYR A 463 -19.78 23.29 -9.38
N LYS A 464 -20.87 24.02 -9.56
CA LYS A 464 -21.96 24.03 -8.56
C LYS A 464 -22.80 22.76 -8.71
N ILE A 465 -22.99 22.07 -7.59
CA ILE A 465 -23.83 20.87 -7.52
C ILE A 465 -25.24 21.28 -7.12
N VAL A 466 -26.21 20.80 -7.89
CA VAL A 466 -27.66 20.99 -7.66
C VAL A 466 -28.37 19.64 -7.69
N PHE A 467 -29.55 19.60 -7.09
CA PHE A 467 -30.39 18.40 -7.04
C PHE A 467 -31.75 18.66 -7.68
N ASN A 468 -32.32 17.63 -8.31
CA ASN A 468 -33.66 17.71 -8.86
C ASN A 468 -34.69 17.88 -7.72
N PRO A 469 -35.45 18.98 -7.66
CA PRO A 469 -36.42 19.21 -6.60
C PRO A 469 -37.60 18.22 -6.62
N ASN A 470 -37.75 17.43 -7.68
CA ASN A 470 -38.82 16.43 -7.81
C ASN A 470 -38.32 14.98 -7.71
N GLU A 471 -37.05 14.76 -7.35
CA GLU A 471 -36.51 13.41 -7.18
C GLU A 471 -37.13 12.72 -5.95
N SER A 472 -37.69 11.52 -6.16
CA SER A 472 -38.35 10.74 -5.12
C SER A 472 -37.30 10.12 -4.19
N GLY A 473 -37.49 10.23 -2.87
CA GLY A 473 -36.58 9.65 -1.86
C GLY A 473 -35.34 10.47 -1.54
N CYS A 474 -35.08 11.54 -2.30
CA CYS A 474 -33.98 12.48 -2.08
C CYS A 474 -34.26 13.41 -0.88
N ASP A 475 -33.37 13.40 0.12
CA ASP A 475 -33.33 14.42 1.17
C ASP A 475 -32.45 15.59 0.73
N LYS A 476 -33.11 16.67 0.33
CA LYS A 476 -32.46 17.86 -0.25
C LYS A 476 -31.64 18.65 0.76
N ALA A 477 -31.87 18.47 2.06
CA ALA A 477 -31.10 19.15 3.10
C ALA A 477 -29.72 18.49 3.29
N SER A 478 -29.66 17.16 3.17
CA SER A 478 -28.44 16.37 3.34
C SER A 478 -27.80 15.91 2.02
N GLY A 479 -28.54 15.95 0.90
CA GLY A 479 -28.15 15.32 -0.36
C GLY A 479 -28.30 13.79 -0.36
N LEU A 480 -28.83 13.20 0.70
CA LEU A 480 -28.96 11.75 0.84
C LEU A 480 -29.98 11.20 -0.17
N ASN A 481 -29.60 10.12 -0.87
CA ASN A 481 -30.38 9.51 -1.96
C ASN A 481 -30.73 10.45 -3.13
N CYS A 482 -29.94 11.52 -3.32
CA CYS A 482 -30.11 12.45 -4.43
C CYS A 482 -29.11 12.16 -5.56
N THR A 483 -29.54 12.36 -6.82
CA THR A 483 -28.64 12.36 -7.98
C THR A 483 -27.98 13.74 -8.11
N PRO A 484 -26.65 13.86 -8.03
CA PRO A 484 -25.96 15.14 -8.17
C PRO A 484 -25.86 15.57 -9.64
N PHE A 485 -26.25 16.82 -9.94
CA PHE A 485 -26.12 17.46 -11.26
C PHE A 485 -25.16 18.63 -11.20
N VAL A 486 -24.48 18.92 -12.31
CA VAL A 486 -23.58 20.09 -12.43
C VAL A 486 -24.35 21.23 -13.09
N ASP A 487 -24.67 22.25 -12.31
CA ASP A 487 -25.34 23.47 -12.78
C ASP A 487 -24.36 24.32 -13.59
N ALA A 488 -24.30 24.06 -14.88
CA ALA A 488 -23.39 24.76 -15.80
C ALA A 488 -23.83 26.21 -16.05
N THR A 489 -25.12 26.51 -15.86
CA THR A 489 -25.72 27.81 -16.22
C THR A 489 -25.95 28.72 -15.01
N LYS A 490 -25.74 28.22 -13.79
CA LYS A 490 -25.95 28.88 -12.50
C LYS A 490 -27.41 29.31 -12.29
N ASN A 491 -28.37 28.56 -12.83
CA ASN A 491 -29.80 28.87 -12.75
C ASN A 491 -30.56 27.95 -11.77
N GLY A 492 -29.87 27.08 -11.04
CA GLY A 492 -30.48 25.99 -10.28
C GLY A 492 -30.51 24.71 -11.11
N TRP A 493 -31.31 23.73 -10.68
CA TRP A 493 -31.45 22.49 -11.45
C TRP A 493 -32.37 22.69 -12.66
N ASP A 494 -31.91 22.25 -13.83
CA ASP A 494 -32.77 22.01 -15.00
C ASP A 494 -32.42 20.70 -15.76
N SER A 495 -33.25 20.31 -16.71
CA SER A 495 -33.09 19.03 -17.43
C SER A 495 -31.93 18.99 -18.43
N SER A 496 -31.26 20.12 -18.67
CA SER A 496 -30.08 20.21 -19.52
C SER A 496 -28.78 20.02 -18.74
N ASP A 497 -28.84 20.09 -17.40
CA ASP A 497 -27.69 19.84 -16.54
C ASP A 497 -27.24 18.37 -16.64
N PRO A 498 -25.96 18.12 -16.93
CA PRO A 498 -25.42 16.77 -16.88
C PRO A 498 -25.33 16.28 -15.43
N THR A 499 -25.52 14.98 -15.23
CA THR A 499 -25.16 14.36 -13.95
C THR A 499 -23.66 14.59 -13.67
N LEU A 500 -23.27 14.60 -12.40
CA LEU A 500 -21.85 14.69 -12.03
C LEU A 500 -21.04 13.55 -12.68
N LEU A 501 -21.62 12.36 -12.78
CA LEU A 501 -20.99 11.21 -13.42
C LEU A 501 -20.72 11.43 -14.91
N ASP A 502 -21.61 12.14 -15.60
CA ASP A 502 -21.46 12.46 -17.03
C ASP A 502 -20.53 13.65 -17.28
N ASN A 503 -20.37 14.54 -16.30
CA ASN A 503 -19.49 15.71 -16.37
C ASN A 503 -18.07 15.39 -15.86
N LYS A 504 -17.25 14.79 -16.74
CA LYS A 504 -15.90 14.31 -16.39
C LYS A 504 -14.99 15.37 -15.76
N PRO A 505 -14.89 16.61 -16.28
CA PRO A 505 -14.07 17.65 -15.63
C PRO A 505 -14.54 17.96 -14.21
N ALA A 506 -15.86 18.03 -13.96
CA ALA A 506 -16.41 18.25 -12.63
C ALA A 506 -16.15 17.05 -11.71
N LEU A 507 -16.37 15.82 -12.19
CA LEU A 507 -16.11 14.60 -11.42
C LEU A 507 -14.65 14.51 -10.98
N ASP A 508 -13.71 14.74 -11.91
CA ASP A 508 -12.28 14.69 -11.62
C ASP A 508 -11.83 15.81 -10.67
N ALA A 509 -12.41 17.02 -10.82
CA ALA A 509 -12.08 18.15 -9.97
C ALA A 509 -12.67 18.03 -8.56
N LEU A 510 -13.91 17.53 -8.42
CA LEU A 510 -14.62 17.44 -7.14
C LEU A 510 -14.33 16.13 -6.41
N THR A 511 -14.64 14.98 -7.03
CA THR A 511 -14.41 13.67 -6.41
C THR A 511 -12.93 13.37 -6.36
N GLY A 512 -12.22 13.46 -7.50
CA GLY A 512 -10.77 13.29 -7.52
C GLY A 512 -10.03 14.30 -6.64
N GLY A 513 -10.54 15.53 -6.53
CA GLY A 513 -10.03 16.55 -5.62
C GLY A 513 -10.18 16.17 -4.15
N LEU A 514 -11.36 15.71 -3.71
CA LEU A 514 -11.59 15.24 -2.35
C LEU A 514 -10.68 14.07 -1.98
N LEU A 515 -10.57 13.06 -2.86
CA LEU A 515 -9.68 11.93 -2.65
C LEU A 515 -8.22 12.38 -2.56
N TYR A 516 -7.81 13.36 -3.37
CA TYR A 516 -6.45 13.91 -3.33
C TYR A 516 -6.16 14.65 -2.03
N VAL A 517 -7.11 15.43 -1.49
CA VAL A 517 -6.98 16.05 -0.16
C VAL A 517 -6.81 14.96 0.91
N ALA A 518 -7.65 13.93 0.90
CA ALA A 518 -7.56 12.82 1.84
C ALA A 518 -6.20 12.09 1.76
N ALA A 519 -5.75 11.77 0.56
CA ALA A 519 -4.44 11.14 0.36
C ALA A 519 -3.30 12.01 0.90
N THR A 520 -3.29 13.29 0.52
CA THR A 520 -2.23 14.23 0.91
C THR A 520 -2.15 14.45 2.41
N GLN A 521 -3.31 14.58 3.07
CA GLN A 521 -3.40 14.71 4.51
C GLN A 521 -2.93 13.45 5.23
N TYR A 522 -3.39 12.28 4.76
CA TYR A 522 -3.01 10.99 5.35
C TYR A 522 -1.50 10.79 5.36
N TYR A 523 -0.83 10.84 4.20
CA TYR A 523 0.60 10.56 4.15
C TYR A 523 1.47 11.62 4.84
N THR A 524 0.99 12.88 4.90
CA THR A 524 1.70 13.95 5.60
C THR A 524 1.68 13.68 7.10
N LYS A 525 0.52 13.31 7.63
CA LYS A 525 0.39 12.90 9.03
C LYS A 525 1.19 11.64 9.34
N VAL A 526 1.16 10.62 8.48
CA VAL A 526 1.96 9.40 8.68
C VAL A 526 3.44 9.77 8.86
N ARG A 527 4.00 10.55 7.93
CA ARG A 527 5.42 10.95 7.97
C ARG A 527 5.75 11.77 9.22
N GLU A 528 4.95 12.77 9.57
CA GLU A 528 5.20 13.61 10.74
C GLU A 528 5.07 12.85 12.05
N GLN A 529 4.04 12.01 12.17
CA GLN A 529 3.85 11.20 13.36
C GLN A 529 4.91 10.11 13.50
N PHE A 530 5.40 9.54 12.39
CA PHE A 530 6.56 8.65 12.39
C PHE A 530 7.81 9.37 12.90
N GLN A 531 8.12 10.54 12.33
CA GLN A 531 9.28 11.32 12.77
C GLN A 531 9.18 11.68 14.25
N ARG A 532 8.01 12.14 14.71
CA ARG A 532 7.79 12.51 16.10
C ARG A 532 7.94 11.32 17.05
N ALA A 533 7.34 10.18 16.71
CA ALA A 533 7.47 8.94 17.48
C ALA A 533 8.92 8.46 17.52
N ASP A 534 9.63 8.48 16.40
CA ASP A 534 11.05 8.11 16.32
C ASP A 534 11.93 8.97 17.22
N LEU A 535 11.76 10.30 17.16
CA LEU A 535 12.51 11.23 18.01
C LEU A 535 12.23 11.01 19.51
N LEU A 536 10.97 10.87 19.89
CA LEU A 536 10.55 10.64 21.28
C LEU A 536 11.04 9.30 21.83
N MET A 537 11.10 8.28 20.98
CA MET A 537 11.48 6.92 21.34
C MET A 537 12.92 6.57 20.96
N LYS A 538 13.77 7.57 20.70
CA LYS A 538 15.18 7.42 20.29
C LYS A 538 15.38 6.29 19.28
N ALA A 539 14.55 6.32 18.25
CA ALA A 539 14.54 5.37 17.15
C ALA A 539 14.68 6.10 15.81
N LYS A 540 14.97 5.34 14.75
CA LYS A 540 14.98 5.80 13.36
C LYS A 540 14.37 4.72 12.49
N THR A 541 13.34 5.11 11.76
CA THR A 541 12.56 4.24 10.89
C THR A 541 12.57 4.84 9.48
N PRO A 542 13.58 4.53 8.65
CA PRO A 542 13.72 5.13 7.33
C PRO A 542 12.56 4.72 6.42
N ILE A 543 11.76 5.71 5.98
CA ILE A 543 10.63 5.49 5.07
C ILE A 543 11.16 5.28 3.65
N VAL A 544 10.88 4.12 3.06
CA VAL A 544 11.18 3.86 1.65
C VAL A 544 10.13 4.50 0.76
N GLY A 545 8.89 4.55 1.21
CA GLY A 545 7.82 5.29 0.55
C GLY A 545 6.45 4.71 0.87
N PHE A 546 5.42 5.43 0.44
CA PHE A 546 4.02 5.06 0.61
C PHE A 546 3.38 4.85 -0.76
N LEU A 547 2.63 3.76 -0.90
CA LEU A 547 1.86 3.44 -2.11
C LEU A 547 0.49 2.90 -1.74
N GLY A 548 -0.56 3.55 -2.24
CA GLY A 548 -1.93 3.32 -1.83
C GLY A 548 -2.96 3.58 -2.90
N ILE A 549 -4.20 3.25 -2.59
CA ILE A 549 -5.37 3.75 -3.28
C ILE A 549 -6.25 4.48 -2.28
N VAL A 550 -6.73 5.66 -2.69
CA VAL A 550 -7.83 6.35 -2.05
C VAL A 550 -8.98 6.32 -3.02
N SER A 551 -10.15 5.86 -2.60
CA SER A 551 -11.25 5.60 -3.52
C SER A 551 -12.59 6.02 -2.96
N SER A 552 -13.53 6.21 -3.87
CA SER A 552 -14.95 6.16 -3.57
C SER A 552 -15.49 4.90 -4.24
N THR A 553 -15.83 3.88 -3.44
CA THR A 553 -16.36 2.61 -3.96
C THR A 553 -17.89 2.63 -4.03
N HIS A 554 -18.43 1.92 -5.02
CA HIS A 554 -19.87 1.80 -5.26
C HIS A 554 -20.36 0.47 -4.67
N GLU A 555 -21.48 0.48 -3.95
CA GLU A 555 -22.41 -0.66 -3.95
C GLU A 555 -23.63 -0.22 -4.78
N ALA A 556 -23.92 -0.92 -5.87
CA ALA A 556 -25.03 -0.61 -6.76
C ALA A 556 -26.26 -1.44 -6.40
N GLU A 557 -27.38 -0.79 -6.05
CA GLU A 557 -28.69 -1.45 -6.07
C GLU A 557 -29.41 -1.16 -7.39
N TYR A 558 -30.00 -2.21 -7.97
CA TYR A 558 -30.66 -2.20 -9.27
C TYR A 558 -32.19 -2.41 -9.12
N ILE A 559 -32.99 -1.71 -9.92
CA ILE A 559 -34.39 -2.08 -10.22
C ILE A 559 -34.57 -2.20 -11.73
N ASP A 560 -35.15 -3.33 -12.15
CA ASP A 560 -35.38 -3.69 -13.56
C ASP A 560 -34.14 -3.55 -14.46
N GLY A 561 -32.98 -3.95 -13.94
CA GLY A 561 -31.71 -3.92 -14.67
C GLY A 561 -31.10 -2.52 -14.85
N THR A 562 -31.66 -1.51 -14.19
CA THR A 562 -31.15 -0.13 -14.14
C THR A 562 -30.78 0.18 -12.69
N ALA A 563 -29.65 0.85 -12.45
CA ALA A 563 -29.30 1.30 -11.09
C ALA A 563 -30.42 2.20 -10.55
N PHE A 564 -30.97 1.88 -9.38
CA PHE A 564 -32.22 2.47 -8.87
C PHE A 564 -32.06 3.24 -7.54
N SER A 565 -31.01 3.02 -6.77
CA SER A 565 -30.72 3.86 -5.61
C SER A 565 -29.24 3.85 -5.25
N ILE A 566 -28.77 4.99 -4.73
CA ILE A 566 -27.37 5.24 -4.33
C ILE A 566 -27.33 5.20 -2.80
N LEU A 567 -26.86 4.09 -2.22
CA LEU A 567 -26.49 4.01 -0.81
C LEU A 567 -24.96 4.04 -0.68
N PRO A 568 -24.41 4.56 0.44
CA PRO A 568 -22.98 4.84 0.57
C PRO A 568 -22.13 3.55 0.67
N GLY A 569 -21.41 3.20 -0.41
CA GLY A 569 -20.30 2.24 -0.42
C GLY A 569 -18.97 2.78 0.12
N GLY A 570 -18.99 3.99 0.71
CA GLY A 570 -17.91 4.57 1.51
C GLY A 570 -16.75 5.23 0.74
N LEU A 571 -16.15 6.22 1.41
CA LEU A 571 -14.83 6.75 1.09
C LEU A 571 -13.78 5.86 1.77
N LEU A 572 -12.75 5.45 1.04
CA LEU A 572 -11.74 4.50 1.52
C LEU A 572 -10.33 5.06 1.34
N ILE A 573 -9.49 4.87 2.36
CA ILE A 573 -8.03 4.95 2.24
C ILE A 573 -7.52 3.53 2.47
N ASP A 574 -6.84 2.95 1.48
CA ASP A 574 -6.21 1.63 1.57
C ASP A 574 -4.73 1.78 1.16
N MET A 575 -3.84 1.79 2.16
CA MET A 575 -2.42 2.06 1.99
C MET A 575 -1.58 0.79 2.25
N LYS A 576 -1.63 -0.17 1.33
CA LYS A 576 -0.89 -1.44 1.48
C LYS A 576 0.61 -1.32 1.33
N GLY A 577 1.09 -0.32 0.60
CA GLY A 577 2.51 -0.14 0.26
C GLY A 577 3.24 0.85 1.16
N ILE A 578 2.99 0.82 2.48
CA ILE A 578 3.84 1.55 3.44
C ILE A 578 5.09 0.72 3.67
N THR A 579 6.18 1.11 3.04
CA THR A 579 7.46 0.39 3.14
C THR A 579 8.47 1.21 3.93
N ILE A 580 9.09 0.55 4.90
CA ILE A 580 10.23 1.07 5.65
C ILE A 580 11.42 0.12 5.44
N ALA A 581 12.63 0.65 5.53
CA ALA A 581 13.83 -0.16 5.32
C ALA A 581 14.34 -0.83 6.62
N GLY A 582 13.91 -0.31 7.77
CA GLY A 582 14.20 -0.87 9.08
C GLY A 582 13.65 0.02 10.19
N SER A 583 13.77 -0.42 11.45
CA SER A 583 13.46 0.38 12.63
C SER A 583 14.51 0.14 13.69
N TYR A 584 15.37 1.14 13.92
CA TYR A 584 16.58 1.00 14.72
C TYR A 584 16.59 1.94 15.91
N ARG A 585 17.20 1.51 17.00
CA ARG A 585 17.50 2.37 18.15
C ARG A 585 18.71 3.25 17.84
N THR A 586 18.59 4.56 18.03
CA THR A 586 19.60 5.53 17.55
C THR A 586 20.79 5.70 18.48
N ASN A 587 20.66 5.25 19.73
CA ASN A 587 21.66 5.36 20.79
C ASN A 587 22.18 4.00 21.28
N ASP A 588 21.53 2.89 20.94
CA ASP A 588 21.92 1.56 21.42
C ASP A 588 23.20 1.08 20.73
N THR A 589 24.02 0.34 21.48
CA THR A 589 25.20 -0.37 20.98
C THR A 589 25.18 -1.78 21.55
N PRO A 590 25.13 -2.85 20.72
CA PRO A 590 25.24 -2.87 19.25
C PRO A 590 23.98 -2.35 18.52
N LEU A 591 24.05 -2.25 17.18
CA LEU A 591 22.91 -1.96 16.30
C LEU A 591 21.71 -2.84 16.68
N THR A 592 20.64 -2.22 17.16
CA THR A 592 19.47 -2.92 17.71
C THR A 592 18.22 -2.56 16.95
N TYR A 593 17.51 -3.58 16.46
CA TYR A 593 16.22 -3.43 15.80
C TYR A 593 15.09 -3.31 16.84
N SER A 594 14.11 -2.44 16.58
CA SER A 594 12.99 -2.17 17.48
C SER A 594 11.67 -2.70 16.92
N ASN A 595 11.34 -3.96 17.21
CA ASN A 595 10.01 -4.52 16.92
C ASN A 595 8.89 -3.68 17.53
N ARG A 596 9.13 -3.13 18.72
CA ARG A 596 8.19 -2.29 19.43
C ARG A 596 7.90 -0.98 18.68
N GLN A 597 8.94 -0.34 18.13
CA GLN A 597 8.75 0.88 17.35
C GLN A 597 8.00 0.57 16.06
N PHE A 598 8.42 -0.48 15.35
CA PHE A 598 7.70 -0.96 14.17
C PHE A 598 6.20 -1.18 14.45
N GLU A 599 5.88 -1.90 15.54
CA GLU A 599 4.50 -2.17 15.92
C GLU A 599 3.72 -0.91 16.25
N PHE A 600 4.33 0.02 16.98
CA PHE A 600 3.70 1.30 17.31
C PHE A 600 3.37 2.13 16.06
N LEU A 601 4.31 2.21 15.12
CA LEU A 601 4.13 2.95 13.86
C LEU A 601 3.01 2.36 13.00
N GLY A 602 2.86 1.03 12.94
CA GLY A 602 1.72 0.39 12.25
C GLY A 602 0.36 0.75 12.85
N HIS A 603 0.27 0.98 14.16
CA HIS A 603 -0.98 1.42 14.78
C HIS A 603 -1.31 2.87 14.43
N ILE A 604 -0.30 3.73 14.26
CA ILE A 604 -0.48 5.09 13.76
C ILE A 604 -1.10 5.05 12.35
N THR A 605 -0.56 4.22 11.45
CA THR A 605 -1.04 4.18 10.05
C THR A 605 -2.51 3.76 9.99
N SER A 606 -2.93 2.74 10.74
CA SER A 606 -4.34 2.33 10.77
C SER A 606 -5.23 3.33 11.51
N SER A 607 -4.74 4.03 12.54
CA SER A 607 -5.54 5.08 13.19
C SER A 607 -5.83 6.23 12.21
N LEU A 608 -4.83 6.65 11.46
CA LEU A 608 -4.95 7.75 10.50
C LEU A 608 -5.94 7.48 9.36
N GLU A 609 -6.20 6.22 9.01
CA GLU A 609 -7.15 5.86 7.93
C GLU A 609 -8.57 6.34 8.24
N HIS A 610 -9.01 6.23 9.50
CA HIS A 610 -10.34 6.71 9.89
C HIS A 610 -10.34 8.18 10.33
N GLU A 611 -9.29 8.63 11.03
CA GLU A 611 -9.18 10.02 11.49
C GLU A 611 -9.22 11.01 10.32
N THR A 612 -8.54 10.69 9.21
CA THR A 612 -8.51 11.56 8.03
C THR A 612 -9.91 11.78 7.47
N TRP A 613 -10.74 10.73 7.38
CA TRP A 613 -12.11 10.87 6.91
C TRP A 613 -13.02 11.57 7.91
N GLN A 614 -12.86 11.30 9.21
CA GLN A 614 -13.60 12.00 10.25
C GLN A 614 -13.33 13.51 10.21
N GLU A 615 -12.08 13.92 10.05
CA GLU A 615 -11.73 15.33 9.95
C GLU A 615 -12.25 15.99 8.68
N LEU A 616 -12.16 15.31 7.53
CA LEU A 616 -12.58 15.89 6.25
C LEU A 616 -14.09 15.95 6.06
N THR A 617 -14.81 14.99 6.62
CA THR A 617 -16.24 14.80 6.32
C THR A 617 -17.15 15.04 7.52
N GLY A 618 -16.61 14.99 8.74
CA GLY A 618 -17.39 15.03 9.98
C GLY A 618 -18.17 13.75 10.27
N TYR A 619 -18.11 12.73 9.41
CA TYR A 619 -18.77 11.44 9.60
C TYR A 619 -17.84 10.44 10.31
N ASP A 620 -18.44 9.54 11.07
CA ASP A 620 -17.71 8.40 11.62
C ASP A 620 -17.12 7.53 10.50
N ALA A 621 -15.84 7.21 10.65
CA ALA A 621 -15.11 6.32 9.76
C ALA A 621 -14.53 5.16 10.57
N VAL A 622 -14.18 4.09 9.87
CA VAL A 622 -13.66 2.87 10.46
C VAL A 622 -12.37 2.46 9.76
N SER A 623 -11.36 2.15 10.56
CA SER A 623 -10.16 1.43 10.15
C SER A 623 -10.06 0.11 10.90
N THR A 624 -9.04 -0.70 10.63
CA THR A 624 -8.80 -1.98 11.31
C THR A 624 -8.76 -1.83 12.84
N VAL A 625 -7.99 -0.88 13.37
CA VAL A 625 -7.92 -0.65 14.83
C VAL A 625 -9.26 -0.19 15.41
N ARG A 626 -10.00 0.65 14.67
CA ARG A 626 -11.34 1.12 15.09
C ARG A 626 -12.35 -0.04 15.06
N GLY A 627 -12.28 -0.89 14.05
CA GLY A 627 -13.08 -2.10 13.93
C GLY A 627 -12.85 -3.07 15.09
N ILE A 628 -11.60 -3.25 15.53
CA ILE A 628 -11.29 -4.06 16.72
C ILE A 628 -11.95 -3.44 17.96
N GLN A 629 -11.80 -2.14 18.17
CA GLN A 629 -12.43 -1.45 19.31
C GLN A 629 -13.96 -1.61 19.31
N MET A 630 -14.60 -1.54 18.14
CA MET A 630 -16.04 -1.74 17.98
C MET A 630 -16.46 -3.17 18.29
N ALA A 631 -15.75 -4.18 17.77
CA ALA A 631 -16.03 -5.59 18.08
C ALA A 631 -15.93 -5.88 19.58
N LEU A 632 -14.88 -5.38 20.25
CA LEU A 632 -14.69 -5.55 21.69
C LEU A 632 -15.76 -4.84 22.52
N SER A 633 -16.22 -3.66 22.08
CA SER A 633 -17.36 -2.97 22.67
C SER A 633 -18.65 -3.77 22.55
N ASN A 634 -18.80 -4.59 21.50
CA ASN A 634 -19.92 -5.49 21.28
C ASN A 634 -19.73 -6.87 21.92
N GLY A 635 -18.79 -7.01 22.86
CA GLY A 635 -18.60 -8.23 23.66
C GLY A 635 -17.71 -9.29 23.02
N ALA A 636 -17.04 -8.99 21.90
CA ALA A 636 -15.99 -9.86 21.39
C ALA A 636 -14.78 -9.89 22.35
N THR A 637 -13.97 -10.94 22.26
CA THR A 637 -12.67 -11.04 22.92
C THR A 637 -11.57 -10.95 21.86
N LEU A 638 -10.48 -10.23 22.14
CA LEU A 638 -9.34 -10.17 21.23
C LEU A 638 -8.52 -11.45 21.37
N LEU A 639 -8.32 -12.17 20.26
CA LEU A 639 -7.60 -13.43 20.20
C LEU A 639 -6.24 -13.21 19.53
N ASN A 640 -5.25 -14.01 19.91
CA ASN A 640 -3.89 -13.97 19.32
C ASN A 640 -3.49 -15.33 18.76
N PRO A 641 -4.05 -15.78 17.62
CA PRO A 641 -3.60 -17.02 16.99
C PRO A 641 -2.21 -16.82 16.40
N LYS A 642 -1.29 -17.72 16.78
CA LYS A 642 0.14 -17.62 16.55
C LYS A 642 0.74 -19.00 16.41
N LYS A 643 1.73 -19.12 15.53
CA LYS A 643 2.57 -20.30 15.43
C LYS A 643 4.01 -19.91 15.20
N ASN A 644 4.89 -20.31 16.10
CA ASN A 644 6.34 -20.26 15.95
C ASN A 644 6.97 -21.59 16.41
N ALA A 645 8.30 -21.67 16.46
CA ALA A 645 9.01 -22.90 16.83
C ALA A 645 8.70 -23.42 18.26
N THR A 646 8.21 -22.56 19.15
CA THR A 646 8.01 -22.87 20.59
C THR A 646 6.57 -22.73 21.08
N ALA A 647 5.70 -22.09 20.30
CA ALA A 647 4.33 -21.78 20.69
C ALA A 647 3.36 -21.97 19.52
N ASP A 648 2.20 -22.55 19.83
CA ASP A 648 1.06 -22.71 18.93
C ASP A 648 -0.22 -22.43 19.70
N THR A 649 -0.82 -21.26 19.49
CA THR A 649 -1.96 -20.80 20.29
C THR A 649 -3.30 -21.12 19.64
N LEU A 650 -3.34 -21.30 18.31
CA LEU A 650 -4.58 -21.44 17.56
C LEU A 650 -5.48 -22.62 18.02
N PRO A 651 -4.95 -23.83 18.32
CA PRO A 651 -5.78 -24.93 18.80
C PRO A 651 -6.61 -24.61 20.04
N GLY A 652 -6.09 -23.78 20.95
CA GLY A 652 -6.79 -23.34 22.16
C GLY A 652 -7.84 -22.25 21.93
N LEU A 653 -7.86 -21.63 20.75
CA LEU A 653 -8.72 -20.47 20.43
C LEU A 653 -9.96 -20.84 19.64
N TYR A 654 -10.06 -22.06 19.11
CA TYR A 654 -11.21 -22.52 18.33
C TYR A 654 -12.55 -22.40 19.07
N GLY A 655 -12.57 -22.68 20.37
CA GLY A 655 -13.77 -22.53 21.19
C GLY A 655 -14.28 -21.08 21.23
N ALA A 656 -13.38 -20.10 21.34
CA ALA A 656 -13.74 -18.68 21.32
C ALA A 656 -14.25 -18.22 19.94
N LEU A 657 -13.83 -18.90 18.87
CA LEU A 657 -14.31 -18.69 17.49
C LEU A 657 -15.60 -19.47 17.15
N GLY A 658 -16.17 -20.18 18.14
CA GLY A 658 -17.43 -20.92 17.99
C GLY A 658 -17.28 -22.30 17.37
N PHE A 659 -16.09 -22.90 17.40
CA PHE A 659 -15.85 -24.26 16.91
C PHE A 659 -15.73 -25.29 18.04
N SER A 660 -16.24 -26.50 17.82
CA SER A 660 -16.02 -27.67 18.66
C SER A 660 -14.92 -28.57 18.08
N ILE A 661 -14.15 -29.25 18.93
CA ILE A 661 -13.05 -30.11 18.51
C ILE A 661 -13.52 -31.58 18.43
N GLY A 662 -13.17 -32.27 17.35
CA GLY A 662 -13.27 -33.74 17.21
C GLY A 662 -14.68 -34.29 16.94
N ASN A 663 -15.74 -33.49 17.14
CA ASN A 663 -17.11 -33.81 16.72
C ASN A 663 -17.92 -32.53 16.45
N PRO A 664 -18.94 -32.59 15.57
CA PRO A 664 -19.93 -31.53 15.41
C PRO A 664 -20.74 -31.31 16.70
N ALA A 665 -21.33 -30.11 16.82
CA ALA A 665 -22.16 -29.71 17.95
C ALA A 665 -23.35 -30.69 18.20
N THR A 666 -23.95 -30.59 19.39
CA THR A 666 -25.00 -31.49 19.88
C THR A 666 -26.22 -31.51 18.94
N ALA A 667 -26.31 -32.54 18.08
CA ALA A 667 -27.50 -33.05 17.38
C ALA A 667 -27.11 -33.99 16.21
N PHE A 668 -25.86 -33.94 15.73
CA PHE A 668 -25.35 -34.86 14.71
C PHE A 668 -24.79 -36.15 15.34
N THR A 669 -25.22 -37.30 14.84
CA THR A 669 -24.73 -38.61 15.26
C THR A 669 -23.82 -39.21 14.20
N TYR A 670 -22.54 -39.42 14.52
CA TYR A 670 -21.59 -40.05 13.59
C TYR A 670 -22.08 -41.44 13.15
N SER A 671 -22.15 -41.67 11.85
CA SER A 671 -22.75 -42.85 11.22
C SER A 671 -21.95 -43.27 9.97
N PRO A 672 -20.71 -43.74 10.11
CA PRO A 672 -19.88 -44.12 8.96
C PRO A 672 -20.40 -45.38 8.26
N PHE A 673 -20.02 -45.55 6.99
CA PHE A 673 -20.29 -46.77 6.23
C PHE A 673 -18.99 -47.43 5.75
N THR A 674 -19.05 -48.71 5.38
CA THR A 674 -17.98 -49.40 4.66
C THR A 674 -18.57 -50.01 3.41
N ILE A 675 -18.15 -49.52 2.24
CA ILE A 675 -18.69 -49.90 0.93
C ILE A 675 -17.51 -50.29 0.03
N GLY A 676 -17.32 -51.59 -0.15
CA GLY A 676 -16.19 -52.14 -0.88
C GLY A 676 -14.85 -51.65 -0.34
N THR A 677 -14.10 -50.95 -1.18
CA THR A 677 -12.78 -50.38 -0.84
C THR A 677 -12.85 -49.00 -0.19
N THR A 678 -14.03 -48.39 -0.09
CA THR A 678 -14.24 -47.04 0.44
C THR A 678 -14.93 -47.07 1.80
N ALA A 679 -14.81 -45.99 2.57
CA ALA A 679 -15.45 -45.86 3.87
C ALA A 679 -15.83 -44.39 4.16
N PRO A 680 -16.97 -43.91 3.62
CA PRO A 680 -17.40 -42.53 3.83
C PRO A 680 -17.77 -42.26 5.28
N ALA A 681 -17.19 -41.20 5.84
CA ALA A 681 -17.58 -40.60 7.10
C ALA A 681 -18.87 -39.81 6.90
N THR A 682 -19.94 -40.17 7.61
CA THR A 682 -21.23 -39.47 7.52
C THR A 682 -21.84 -39.25 8.89
N TRP A 683 -22.86 -38.39 8.99
CA TRP A 683 -23.56 -38.07 10.22
C TRP A 683 -25.07 -38.05 9.99
N LYS A 684 -25.83 -38.55 10.96
CA LYS A 684 -27.29 -38.45 10.96
C LYS A 684 -27.76 -37.25 11.76
N HIS A 685 -28.87 -36.66 11.35
CA HIS A 685 -29.56 -35.62 12.08
C HIS A 685 -31.09 -35.89 12.07
N ALA A 686 -31.83 -35.30 13.02
CA ALA A 686 -33.29 -35.44 13.05
C ALA A 686 -33.99 -34.68 11.91
N THR A 687 -33.40 -33.55 11.50
CA THR A 687 -33.93 -32.63 10.48
C THR A 687 -33.15 -32.75 9.18
N ASN A 688 -33.85 -33.01 8.07
CA ASN A 688 -33.29 -32.98 6.72
C ASN A 688 -32.75 -31.58 6.37
N GLY A 689 -31.58 -31.51 5.72
CA GLY A 689 -30.93 -30.27 5.31
C GLY A 689 -30.13 -29.57 6.40
N SER A 690 -29.99 -30.17 7.60
CA SER A 690 -29.11 -29.63 8.64
C SER A 690 -27.65 -29.74 8.23
N THR A 691 -26.88 -28.69 8.47
CA THR A 691 -25.49 -28.59 8.02
C THR A 691 -24.51 -28.21 9.13
N PHE A 692 -23.24 -28.54 8.91
CA PHE A 692 -22.12 -28.03 9.70
C PHE A 692 -20.90 -27.83 8.81
N ASP A 693 -20.07 -26.86 9.15
CA ASP A 693 -18.76 -26.67 8.55
C ASP A 693 -17.70 -27.44 9.34
N LEU A 694 -16.64 -27.87 8.65
CA LEU A 694 -15.48 -28.50 9.26
C LEU A 694 -14.19 -28.18 8.51
N PHE A 695 -13.06 -28.20 9.22
CA PHE A 695 -11.72 -28.18 8.64
C PHE A 695 -10.71 -28.78 9.64
N GLN A 696 -9.55 -29.25 9.16
CA GLN A 696 -8.51 -29.77 10.06
C GLN A 696 -8.00 -28.68 11.01
N ALA A 697 -8.00 -28.93 12.31
CA ALA A 697 -7.55 -28.02 13.36
C ALA A 697 -6.08 -27.61 13.19
N THR A 698 -5.26 -28.54 12.72
CA THR A 698 -3.84 -28.35 12.45
C THR A 698 -3.51 -29.02 11.13
N ILE A 699 -2.59 -28.47 10.35
CA ILE A 699 -2.11 -29.07 9.11
C ILE A 699 -0.58 -29.24 9.15
N GLY A 700 -0.05 -30.15 8.35
CA GLY A 700 1.39 -30.33 8.17
C GLY A 700 1.79 -30.24 6.70
N GLN A 701 3.09 -30.30 6.43
CA GLN A 701 3.62 -30.25 5.06
C GLN A 701 3.08 -31.37 4.15
N ASN A 702 2.65 -32.50 4.73
CA ASN A 702 2.10 -33.63 4.00
C ASN A 702 0.57 -33.61 3.89
N THR A 703 -0.10 -32.61 4.45
CA THR A 703 -1.55 -32.46 4.33
C THR A 703 -1.89 -32.05 2.90
N SER A 704 -2.75 -32.83 2.24
CA SER A 704 -3.17 -32.57 0.86
C SER A 704 -4.02 -31.30 0.73
N ASP A 705 -4.01 -30.66 -0.45
CA ASP A 705 -4.86 -29.48 -0.74
C ASP A 705 -6.34 -29.75 -0.46
N LEU A 706 -6.79 -30.99 -0.70
CA LEU A 706 -8.13 -31.44 -0.36
C LEU A 706 -8.41 -31.35 1.14
N ARG A 707 -7.46 -31.70 2.01
CA ARG A 707 -7.63 -31.62 3.47
C ARG A 707 -7.41 -30.21 4.02
N LYS A 708 -6.60 -29.40 3.35
CA LYS A 708 -6.40 -27.99 3.70
C LYS A 708 -7.67 -27.17 3.49
N SER A 709 -8.51 -27.49 2.51
CA SER A 709 -9.76 -26.75 2.28
C SER A 709 -10.77 -26.95 3.42
N TYR A 710 -11.64 -25.95 3.62
CA TYR A 710 -12.82 -26.14 4.46
C TYR A 710 -13.81 -27.08 3.75
N GLY A 711 -14.55 -27.87 4.53
CA GLY A 711 -15.67 -28.68 4.08
C GLY A 711 -16.97 -28.17 4.70
N GLN A 712 -18.08 -28.50 4.06
CA GLN A 712 -19.41 -28.36 4.65
C GLN A 712 -20.15 -29.67 4.46
N TYR A 713 -20.70 -30.20 5.55
CA TYR A 713 -21.52 -31.40 5.52
C TYR A 713 -23.00 -31.03 5.58
N SER A 714 -23.83 -31.71 4.78
CA SER A 714 -25.29 -31.61 4.83
C SER A 714 -25.92 -32.99 5.02
N TYR A 715 -26.81 -33.10 6.01
CA TYR A 715 -27.58 -34.32 6.22
C TYR A 715 -28.81 -34.36 5.33
N THR A 716 -28.84 -35.32 4.43
CA THR A 716 -29.98 -35.64 3.58
C THR A 716 -30.29 -37.13 3.69
N PRO A 717 -31.49 -37.54 4.16
CA PRO A 717 -31.77 -38.95 4.46
C PRO A 717 -31.85 -39.84 3.21
N ASN A 718 -32.25 -39.27 2.07
CA ASN A 718 -32.52 -40.01 0.82
C ASN A 718 -31.62 -39.61 -0.35
N SER A 719 -30.66 -38.70 -0.15
CA SER A 719 -29.73 -38.21 -1.17
C SER A 719 -28.42 -37.76 -0.51
N GLY A 720 -27.49 -37.16 -1.25
CA GLY A 720 -26.21 -36.69 -0.72
C GLY A 720 -25.36 -37.81 -0.14
N LEU A 721 -24.28 -37.46 0.57
CA LEU A 721 -23.32 -38.46 1.03
C LEU A 721 -23.94 -39.51 1.97
N TYR A 722 -24.81 -39.11 2.91
CA TYR A 722 -25.47 -40.05 3.82
C TYR A 722 -26.47 -40.95 3.10
N GLY A 723 -27.45 -40.38 2.38
CA GLY A 723 -28.56 -41.13 1.80
C GLY A 723 -28.08 -42.14 0.76
N TRP A 724 -27.15 -41.73 -0.11
CA TRP A 724 -26.56 -42.63 -1.10
C TRP A 724 -25.72 -43.74 -0.47
N SER A 725 -24.86 -43.40 0.49
CA SER A 725 -24.05 -44.43 1.21
C SER A 725 -24.94 -45.41 1.97
N LYS A 726 -26.01 -44.93 2.60
CA LYS A 726 -26.97 -45.77 3.31
C LYS A 726 -27.69 -46.72 2.35
N CYS A 727 -28.20 -46.22 1.23
CA CYS A 727 -28.89 -47.05 0.24
C CYS A 727 -27.98 -48.19 -0.24
N VAL A 728 -26.75 -47.87 -0.65
CA VAL A 728 -25.81 -48.87 -1.16
C VAL A 728 -25.41 -49.86 -0.07
N SER A 729 -25.14 -49.38 1.16
CA SER A 729 -24.82 -50.24 2.29
C SER A 729 -25.96 -51.18 2.67
N ASP A 730 -27.20 -50.71 2.66
CA ASP A 730 -28.39 -51.52 2.93
C ASP A 730 -28.59 -52.57 1.83
N GLN A 731 -28.42 -52.20 0.55
CA GLN A 731 -28.52 -53.13 -0.58
C GLN A 731 -27.48 -54.25 -0.50
N ILE A 732 -26.20 -53.91 -0.23
CA ILE A 732 -25.12 -54.89 -0.03
C ILE A 732 -25.46 -55.82 1.13
N SER A 733 -25.94 -55.28 2.25
CA SER A 733 -26.31 -56.06 3.44
C SER A 733 -27.46 -57.02 3.14
N SER A 734 -28.48 -56.56 2.41
CA SER A 734 -29.62 -57.37 1.99
C SER A 734 -29.20 -58.52 1.07
N ILE A 735 -28.33 -58.26 0.08
CA ILE A 735 -27.86 -59.30 -0.84
C ILE A 735 -26.96 -60.31 -0.14
N ASN A 736 -26.09 -59.85 0.76
CA ASN A 736 -25.23 -60.74 1.54
C ASN A 736 -26.03 -61.70 2.44
N ALA A 737 -27.18 -61.25 2.96
CA ALA A 737 -28.09 -62.08 3.76
C ALA A 737 -28.92 -63.08 2.92
N SER A 738 -29.01 -62.89 1.60
CA SER A 738 -29.73 -63.80 0.69
C SER A 738 -28.97 -65.12 0.47
N PRO A 739 -29.69 -66.25 0.29
CA PRO A 739 -29.11 -67.52 -0.16
C PRO A 739 -28.37 -67.40 -1.50
N GLU A 740 -27.58 -68.41 -1.85
CA GLU A 740 -27.02 -68.49 -3.20
C GLU A 740 -28.13 -68.73 -4.23
N GLY A 741 -28.16 -67.92 -5.29
CA GLY A 741 -29.23 -67.94 -6.28
C GLY A 741 -29.08 -66.85 -7.34
N SER A 742 -30.02 -66.85 -8.29
CA SER A 742 -30.15 -65.80 -9.31
C SER A 742 -31.27 -64.84 -8.93
N TYR A 743 -30.98 -63.55 -8.99
CA TYR A 743 -31.90 -62.49 -8.57
C TYR A 743 -32.00 -61.41 -9.65
N THR A 744 -33.09 -60.65 -9.62
CA THR A 744 -33.29 -59.42 -10.41
C THR A 744 -33.57 -58.27 -9.45
N GLY A 745 -33.07 -57.07 -9.77
CA GLY A 745 -33.26 -55.88 -8.94
C GLY A 745 -32.78 -54.62 -9.63
N THR A 746 -32.65 -53.55 -8.85
CA THR A 746 -32.10 -52.27 -9.30
C THR A 746 -31.06 -51.78 -8.31
N THR A 747 -30.01 -51.12 -8.80
CA THR A 747 -29.08 -50.34 -7.98
C THR A 747 -29.78 -49.09 -7.42
N CYS A 748 -29.11 -48.38 -6.51
CA CYS A 748 -29.69 -47.22 -5.84
C CYS A 748 -30.06 -46.07 -6.80
N ASP A 749 -29.33 -45.91 -7.89
CA ASP A 749 -29.64 -44.94 -8.96
C ASP A 749 -30.82 -45.37 -9.87
N GLY A 750 -31.33 -46.60 -9.71
CA GLY A 750 -32.41 -47.17 -10.51
C GLY A 750 -31.94 -48.05 -11.68
N THR A 751 -30.64 -48.26 -11.88
CA THR A 751 -30.13 -49.11 -12.96
C THR A 751 -30.46 -50.58 -12.72
N ALA A 752 -31.00 -51.27 -13.73
CA ALA A 752 -31.40 -52.67 -13.62
C ALA A 752 -30.18 -53.60 -13.51
N ILE A 753 -30.24 -54.58 -12.60
CA ILE A 753 -29.21 -55.61 -12.38
C ILE A 753 -29.85 -56.99 -12.28
N SER A 754 -29.19 -58.01 -12.81
CA SER A 754 -29.63 -59.40 -12.71
C SER A 754 -28.46 -60.37 -12.77
N GLY A 755 -28.62 -61.56 -12.19
CA GLY A 755 -27.61 -62.61 -12.22
C GLY A 755 -27.41 -63.28 -10.86
N SER A 756 -26.27 -63.93 -10.68
CA SER A 756 -25.89 -64.54 -9.40
C SER A 756 -25.72 -63.49 -8.30
N LYS A 757 -25.74 -63.92 -7.04
CA LYS A 757 -25.40 -63.06 -5.89
C LYS A 757 -24.11 -62.24 -6.11
N ALA A 758 -23.07 -62.84 -6.69
CA ALA A 758 -21.82 -62.16 -7.01
C ALA A 758 -22.00 -61.09 -8.11
N ASP A 759 -22.83 -61.35 -9.11
CA ASP A 759 -23.13 -60.39 -10.19
C ASP A 759 -23.85 -59.15 -9.65
N LEU A 760 -24.81 -59.33 -8.74
CA LEU A 760 -25.49 -58.19 -8.11
C LEU A 760 -24.53 -57.35 -7.25
N LEU A 761 -23.67 -57.98 -6.45
CA LEU A 761 -22.67 -57.27 -5.64
C LEU A 761 -21.66 -56.52 -6.51
N ASN A 762 -21.24 -57.11 -7.63
CA ASN A 762 -20.38 -56.44 -8.60
C ASN A 762 -21.09 -55.26 -9.27
N GLY A 763 -22.36 -55.43 -9.67
CA GLY A 763 -23.19 -54.37 -10.23
C GLY A 763 -23.33 -53.18 -9.29
N ILE A 764 -23.63 -53.42 -8.02
CA ILE A 764 -23.76 -52.36 -7.00
C ILE A 764 -22.42 -51.66 -6.72
N ASN A 765 -21.31 -52.41 -6.63
CA ASN A 765 -20.00 -51.79 -6.44
C ASN A 765 -19.57 -50.97 -7.65
N ASN A 766 -19.91 -51.41 -8.86
CA ASN A 766 -19.64 -50.67 -10.09
C ASN A 766 -20.46 -49.38 -10.16
N ASP A 767 -21.74 -49.45 -9.81
CA ASP A 767 -22.62 -48.27 -9.75
C ASP A 767 -22.14 -47.26 -8.70
N TRP A 768 -21.77 -47.74 -7.51
CA TRP A 768 -21.18 -46.90 -6.45
C TRP A 768 -19.95 -46.12 -6.94
N LYS A 769 -19.00 -46.81 -7.58
CA LYS A 769 -17.73 -46.22 -8.01
C LYS A 769 -17.85 -45.33 -9.25
N ASN A 770 -18.68 -45.72 -10.22
CA ASN A 770 -18.68 -45.10 -11.53
C ASN A 770 -19.86 -44.14 -11.76
N THR A 771 -20.92 -44.24 -10.96
CA THR A 771 -22.13 -43.41 -11.08
C THR A 771 -22.38 -42.59 -9.82
N ILE A 772 -22.60 -43.25 -8.68
CA ILE A 772 -23.07 -42.57 -7.46
C ILE A 772 -22.01 -41.61 -6.93
N ILE A 773 -20.76 -42.06 -6.75
CA ILE A 773 -19.68 -41.17 -6.28
C ILE A 773 -19.46 -40.01 -7.26
N PRO A 774 -19.20 -40.22 -8.57
CA PRO A 774 -18.80 -39.11 -9.43
C PRO A 774 -19.95 -38.17 -9.81
N GLN A 775 -21.16 -38.70 -10.01
CA GLN A 775 -22.29 -37.95 -10.59
C GLN A 775 -23.31 -37.50 -9.54
N MET A 776 -23.60 -38.32 -8.52
CA MET A 776 -24.67 -38.05 -7.56
C MET A 776 -24.16 -37.40 -6.25
N ILE A 777 -22.96 -37.77 -5.81
CA ILE A 777 -22.30 -37.18 -4.63
C ILE A 777 -21.28 -36.10 -5.04
N GLY A 778 -20.55 -36.35 -6.13
CA GLY A 778 -19.38 -35.58 -6.55
C GLY A 778 -18.08 -36.18 -6.02
N GLN A 779 -17.16 -36.53 -6.92
CA GLN A 779 -15.90 -37.22 -6.59
C GLN A 779 -15.08 -36.48 -5.52
N LYS A 780 -14.80 -35.20 -5.73
CA LYS A 780 -13.99 -34.38 -4.81
C LYS A 780 -14.64 -34.27 -3.42
N TYR A 781 -15.97 -34.16 -3.37
CA TYR A 781 -16.70 -34.10 -2.11
C TYR A 781 -16.66 -35.45 -1.38
N PHE A 782 -16.82 -36.56 -2.10
CA PHE A 782 -16.66 -37.89 -1.54
C PHE A 782 -15.27 -38.14 -0.97
N ASP A 783 -14.22 -37.83 -1.74
CA ASP A 783 -12.82 -37.97 -1.32
C ASP A 783 -12.53 -37.16 -0.04
N TYR A 784 -13.19 -36.00 0.12
CA TYR A 784 -13.10 -35.20 1.34
C TYR A 784 -13.64 -35.94 2.59
N PHE A 785 -14.57 -36.86 2.47
CA PHE A 785 -15.14 -37.56 3.62
C PHE A 785 -14.73 -39.04 3.70
N ASP A 786 -13.95 -39.56 2.75
CA ASP A 786 -13.54 -40.95 2.75
C ASP A 786 -12.38 -41.22 3.73
N THR A 787 -12.64 -42.09 4.72
CA THR A 787 -11.67 -42.52 5.74
C THR A 787 -10.62 -43.48 5.17
N LYS A 788 -10.79 -43.94 3.92
CA LYS A 788 -9.82 -44.77 3.19
C LYS A 788 -9.16 -44.05 2.01
N HIS A 789 -9.40 -42.75 1.84
CA HIS A 789 -8.76 -41.98 0.78
C HIS A 789 -7.23 -41.98 0.96
N THR A 790 -6.49 -42.26 -0.11
CA THR A 790 -5.02 -42.27 -0.09
C THR A 790 -4.46 -41.11 -0.90
N PRO A 791 -3.40 -40.42 -0.44
CA PRO A 791 -2.56 -40.76 0.72
C PRO A 791 -3.07 -40.25 2.08
N ASP A 792 -4.17 -39.49 2.10
CA ASP A 792 -4.57 -38.65 3.23
C ASP A 792 -6.02 -38.96 3.69
N PRO A 793 -6.21 -39.99 4.53
CA PRO A 793 -7.53 -40.46 4.94
C PRO A 793 -8.24 -39.46 5.85
N PHE A 794 -9.57 -39.40 5.77
CA PHE A 794 -10.36 -38.58 6.68
C PHE A 794 -10.32 -39.14 8.12
N ASP A 795 -9.84 -38.34 9.08
CA ASP A 795 -9.90 -38.64 10.51
C ASP A 795 -10.63 -37.50 11.25
N LYS A 796 -11.84 -37.78 11.71
CA LYS A 796 -12.70 -36.81 12.42
C LYS A 796 -12.05 -36.19 13.66
N SER A 797 -11.10 -36.86 14.30
CA SER A 797 -10.44 -36.36 15.51
C SER A 797 -9.54 -35.15 15.23
N LEU A 798 -9.09 -35.00 13.99
CA LEU A 798 -8.23 -33.90 13.55
C LEU A 798 -9.01 -32.64 13.16
N TYR A 799 -10.34 -32.69 13.14
CA TYR A 799 -11.18 -31.61 12.65
C TYR A 799 -11.79 -30.79 13.76
N VAL A 800 -11.98 -29.50 13.47
CA VAL A 800 -12.92 -28.65 14.20
C VAL A 800 -14.21 -28.48 13.41
N TYR A 801 -15.29 -28.24 14.13
CA TYR A 801 -16.65 -28.25 13.60
C TYR A 801 -17.45 -27.05 14.07
N ARG A 802 -18.38 -26.57 13.24
CA ARG A 802 -19.31 -25.52 13.62
C ARG A 802 -20.64 -25.67 12.90
N THR A 803 -21.74 -25.47 13.62
CA THR A 803 -23.08 -25.48 13.02
C THR A 803 -23.19 -24.46 11.89
N ALA A 804 -23.83 -24.85 10.79
CA ALA A 804 -24.14 -23.97 9.66
C ALA A 804 -25.68 -23.82 9.49
N PRO A 805 -26.20 -22.62 9.17
CA PRO A 805 -25.45 -21.36 9.05
C PRO A 805 -24.88 -20.90 10.41
N PRO A 806 -23.70 -20.26 10.42
CA PRO A 806 -23.13 -19.74 11.66
C PRO A 806 -23.94 -18.56 12.20
N ALA A 807 -23.69 -18.16 13.45
CA ALA A 807 -24.30 -16.96 14.01
C ALA A 807 -23.94 -15.73 13.16
N ASN A 808 -24.84 -14.73 13.11
CA ASN A 808 -24.67 -13.55 12.27
C ASN A 808 -23.37 -12.77 12.59
N ASP A 809 -22.89 -12.82 13.82
CA ASP A 809 -21.66 -12.19 14.30
C ASP A 809 -20.44 -13.14 14.31
N ALA A 810 -20.57 -14.37 13.81
CA ALA A 810 -19.45 -15.31 13.78
C ALA A 810 -18.48 -15.02 12.63
N GLN A 811 -17.19 -15.19 12.91
CA GLN A 811 -16.14 -15.14 11.88
C GLN A 811 -16.37 -16.19 10.79
N GLU A 812 -16.08 -15.89 9.53
CA GLU A 812 -16.27 -16.86 8.44
C GLU A 812 -15.37 -18.09 8.58
N THR A 813 -15.90 -19.28 8.30
CA THR A 813 -15.13 -20.54 8.40
C THR A 813 -13.91 -20.49 7.48
N THR A 814 -14.10 -20.01 6.26
CA THR A 814 -13.03 -19.86 5.26
C THR A 814 -11.92 -18.94 5.77
N ASN A 815 -12.26 -17.81 6.40
CA ASN A 815 -11.26 -16.90 6.96
C ASN A 815 -10.40 -17.57 8.03
N ILE A 816 -11.04 -18.27 8.99
CA ILE A 816 -10.31 -18.98 10.06
C ILE A 816 -9.47 -20.14 9.50
N ALA A 817 -9.97 -20.85 8.49
CA ALA A 817 -9.20 -21.89 7.80
C ALA A 817 -7.98 -21.31 7.04
N ASN A 818 -8.12 -20.12 6.46
CA ASN A 818 -7.02 -19.41 5.79
C ASN A 818 -5.95 -18.94 6.79
N ILE A 819 -6.35 -18.36 7.93
CA ILE A 819 -5.43 -18.00 9.02
C ILE A 819 -4.66 -19.24 9.51
N ARG A 820 -5.38 -20.36 9.73
CA ARG A 820 -4.74 -21.63 10.06
C ARG A 820 -3.74 -22.05 8.98
N SER A 821 -4.11 -22.01 7.70
CA SER A 821 -3.18 -22.38 6.63
C SER A 821 -1.94 -21.48 6.61
N ASN A 822 -2.10 -20.15 6.75
CA ASN A 822 -0.98 -19.22 6.81
C ASN A 822 -0.02 -19.56 7.96
N LEU A 823 -0.54 -19.85 9.15
CA LEU A 823 0.28 -20.17 10.30
C LEU A 823 1.08 -21.48 10.13
N TYR A 824 0.48 -22.51 9.52
CA TYR A 824 1.05 -23.87 9.47
C TYR A 824 1.83 -24.18 8.18
N ASP A 825 1.55 -23.51 7.05
CA ASP A 825 2.26 -23.73 5.78
C ASP A 825 3.62 -22.99 5.73
N ARG A 826 3.93 -22.16 6.73
CA ARG A 826 5.22 -21.45 6.83
C ARG A 826 6.39 -22.39 7.13
N ASP A 827 7.51 -22.12 6.47
CA ASP A 827 8.82 -22.63 6.88
C ASP A 827 9.28 -21.90 8.14
N LEU A 828 9.01 -22.48 9.31
CA LEU A 828 9.34 -21.89 10.61
C LEU A 828 10.84 -21.67 10.83
N SER A 829 11.72 -22.24 10.01
CA SER A 829 13.16 -21.93 10.05
C SER A 829 13.49 -20.55 9.46
N LYS A 830 12.58 -19.99 8.66
CA LYS A 830 12.74 -18.69 7.98
C LYS A 830 11.84 -17.62 8.57
N SER A 831 10.56 -17.91 8.75
CA SER A 831 9.60 -16.95 9.28
C SER A 831 8.48 -17.58 10.09
N TRP A 832 7.85 -16.77 10.93
CA TRP A 832 6.66 -17.14 11.69
C TRP A 832 5.67 -15.97 11.74
N ALA A 833 4.42 -16.26 12.08
CA ALA A 833 3.38 -15.23 12.12
C ALA A 833 2.50 -15.30 13.37
N GLU A 834 1.91 -14.16 13.71
CA GLU A 834 0.83 -14.03 14.69
C GLU A 834 -0.23 -13.07 14.17
N TYR A 835 -1.46 -13.27 14.63
CA TYR A 835 -2.59 -12.40 14.32
C TYR A 835 -3.13 -11.76 15.60
N LEU A 836 -3.82 -10.64 15.47
CA LEU A 836 -4.76 -10.13 16.47
C LEU A 836 -6.12 -10.03 15.81
N ILE A 837 -7.09 -10.83 16.27
CA ILE A 837 -8.42 -10.92 15.65
C ILE A 837 -9.50 -10.96 16.72
N PRO A 838 -10.58 -10.16 16.62
CA PRO A 838 -11.73 -10.31 17.51
C PRO A 838 -12.43 -11.66 17.28
N SER A 839 -12.90 -12.28 18.36
CA SER A 839 -13.59 -13.57 18.33
C SER A 839 -14.88 -13.59 17.49
N LYS A 840 -15.39 -12.41 17.14
CA LYS A 840 -16.64 -12.15 16.42
C LYS A 840 -16.44 -11.02 15.41
N LEU A 841 -17.28 -10.97 14.39
CA LEU A 841 -17.35 -9.88 13.44
C LEU A 841 -17.75 -8.57 14.12
N THR A 842 -17.35 -7.46 13.51
CA THR A 842 -17.87 -6.14 13.83
C THR A 842 -19.20 -5.97 13.11
N ILE A 843 -20.29 -5.86 13.88
CA ILE A 843 -21.65 -5.76 13.34
C ILE A 843 -22.36 -4.50 13.83
N GLY A 844 -23.14 -3.89 12.95
CA GLY A 844 -24.04 -2.77 13.21
C GLY A 844 -25.31 -2.89 12.38
N THR A 845 -26.14 -1.85 12.39
CA THR A 845 -27.39 -1.82 11.61
C THR A 845 -27.16 -1.83 10.10
N THR A 846 -26.04 -1.27 9.65
CA THR A 846 -25.72 -1.05 8.22
C THR A 846 -24.36 -1.61 7.81
N TYR A 847 -23.64 -2.28 8.71
CA TYR A 847 -22.30 -2.80 8.43
C TYR A 847 -22.05 -4.15 9.08
N ARG A 848 -21.24 -4.97 8.40
CA ARG A 848 -20.77 -6.27 8.87
C ARG A 848 -19.42 -6.56 8.24
N PHE A 849 -18.36 -6.53 9.03
CA PHE A 849 -17.00 -6.76 8.52
C PHE A 849 -16.13 -7.51 9.52
N THR A 850 -15.10 -8.19 9.00
CA THR A 850 -14.02 -8.75 9.82
C THR A 850 -12.84 -7.80 9.82
N VAL A 851 -12.09 -7.82 10.93
CA VAL A 851 -10.82 -7.11 11.06
C VAL A 851 -9.78 -7.99 11.72
N ASP A 852 -8.54 -7.86 11.30
CA ASP A 852 -7.40 -8.49 11.97
C ASP A 852 -6.10 -7.73 11.72
N ILE A 853 -5.13 -7.93 12.61
CA ILE A 853 -3.76 -7.47 12.43
C ILE A 853 -2.88 -8.68 12.25
N HIS A 854 -2.29 -8.86 11.08
CA HIS A 854 -1.36 -9.93 10.77
C HIS A 854 0.08 -9.43 10.90
N LYS A 855 0.90 -10.11 11.70
CA LYS A 855 2.31 -9.78 11.92
C LYS A 855 3.21 -10.91 11.47
N GLU A 856 4.26 -10.57 10.73
CA GLU A 856 5.27 -11.53 10.27
C GLU A 856 6.64 -11.25 10.86
N TYR A 857 7.33 -12.30 11.28
CA TYR A 857 8.64 -12.22 11.89
C TYR A 857 9.64 -13.10 11.16
N SER A 858 10.87 -12.60 11.00
CA SER A 858 12.03 -13.41 10.65
C SER A 858 12.41 -14.31 11.82
N THR A 859 12.66 -15.59 11.58
CA THR A 859 13.03 -16.55 12.64
C THR A 859 14.46 -16.32 13.14
N ALA A 860 15.40 -15.95 12.27
CA ALA A 860 16.83 -15.91 12.59
C ALA A 860 17.18 -14.90 13.69
N ASP A 861 16.48 -13.77 13.70
CA ASP A 861 16.71 -12.62 14.58
C ASP A 861 15.44 -12.18 15.33
N ASN A 862 14.32 -12.90 15.13
CA ASN A 862 13.01 -12.58 15.69
C ASN A 862 12.54 -11.15 15.35
N ARG A 863 12.96 -10.63 14.20
CA ARG A 863 12.64 -9.28 13.72
C ARG A 863 11.24 -9.24 13.10
N LEU A 864 10.41 -8.30 13.53
CA LEU A 864 9.13 -7.99 12.89
C LEU A 864 9.39 -7.40 11.51
N THR A 865 9.04 -8.13 10.46
CA THR A 865 9.34 -7.76 9.06
C THR A 865 8.14 -7.20 8.30
N SER A 866 6.93 -7.50 8.75
CA SER A 866 5.69 -7.00 8.13
C SER A 866 4.57 -6.92 9.15
N MET A 867 3.68 -5.95 8.96
CA MET A 867 2.38 -5.89 9.62
C MET A 867 1.31 -5.46 8.63
N ALA A 868 0.22 -6.22 8.55
CA ALA A 868 -0.96 -5.87 7.79
C ALA A 868 -2.12 -5.58 8.75
N PHE A 869 -2.87 -4.52 8.47
CA PHE A 869 -4.06 -4.12 9.21
C PHE A 869 -5.25 -4.30 8.27
N GLU A 870 -5.95 -5.43 8.40
CA GLU A 870 -6.93 -5.87 7.40
C GLU A 870 -8.37 -5.58 7.85
N ILE A 871 -9.17 -5.05 6.93
CA ILE A 871 -10.62 -4.94 7.06
C ILE A 871 -11.26 -5.53 5.80
N ASN A 872 -12.14 -6.50 5.98
CA ASN A 872 -12.87 -7.13 4.88
C ASN A 872 -14.37 -6.99 5.13
N ASN A 873 -15.05 -6.25 4.25
CA ASN A 873 -16.50 -6.09 4.31
C ASN A 873 -17.17 -7.40 3.88
N LEU A 874 -18.13 -7.87 4.68
CA LEU A 874 -18.87 -9.10 4.45
C LEU A 874 -20.35 -8.81 4.13
N THR A 875 -20.65 -7.60 3.65
CA THR A 875 -21.93 -7.28 3.04
C THR A 875 -22.15 -8.22 1.85
N LYS A 876 -23.35 -8.83 1.83
CA LYS A 876 -23.70 -10.03 1.07
C LYS A 876 -23.68 -9.84 -0.43
#